data_AF-A0A3P1SR80-F1
#
_entry.id   AF-A0A3P1SR80-F1
#
_cell.length_a   1.000
_cell.length_b   1.000
_cell.length_c   1.000
_cell.angle_alpha   90.00
_cell.angle_beta   90.00
_cell.angle_gamma   90.00
#
_symmetry.space_group_name_H-M   'P 1'
#
loop_
_entity.id
_entity.type
_entity.pdbx_description
1 polymer ?
#
loop_
_entity_poly.entity_id
_entity_poly.type
_entity_poly.pdbx_seq_one_letter_code
_entity_poly.pdbx_strand_id
1 'polypeptide(L)'
;MIKKVLFFVLFVLSFVTVQAQSSGKIYQPGSDGPYFEYTIEQGKPKEYYDAGGPERGMRGNLVYTLLRLKPLNSDSHITIVFDEMNIDQFDELRIYDGLIELNNEPNEDGEYEYGWPKGITPNTTIKGNPATMPVIVKSASADGAVSVAFFCASEMPGWKGMIYCVKNGDPEPDENTPTLTPNFTFQVDPGIVLDEDEEGEKEELFVNLELKGIKENQTIQIEDGYGKRDYTIGAQVANTVKLEVDPGDYIKIYGDLSMLNAAANKFTKAEIGKNEKLKVLNLSQNKIPAVDLTRLPDLRELWLTDNKITSIDISNLQELEEFYGSYNEVGELRTTMNPKLSVLSCVGMGLKELNLNLNSNLEILTAGNNAFETLPDFNKLPLLRSLDLESTGISDIDISMLPKLKSLDLSDNNLTEIDLTQNSFLNTIDLDKNKFDACAINDVMYMLPQKTETDEAVLRMANNEGTATCDNTLLEGKNWNVNFNGDATGCETVRLRFETNEHGTISTMVEGKQIPEWTPIKKGKEVKVTASPINGYELKKLLLDGEELSNNTFNISKYGVLAAVFVLTSGMENMEIPTVNVVIEGGNVIIKGLKANENYQIFDLSGKLLHNDKIDMNGFAMVAIPAAKTILVRQDNIAVKVMR
;
A
#
# COMPACT_ATOMS: atom_id res chain seq x y z
N MET A 1 -15.89 -7.37 -64.42
CA MET A 1 -15.44 -6.16 -63.70
C MET A 1 -15.42 -6.46 -62.21
N ILE A 2 -14.24 -6.37 -61.60
CA ILE A 2 -13.96 -5.92 -60.21
C ILE A 2 -14.60 -6.77 -59.08
N LYS A 3 -13.86 -7.79 -58.61
CA LYS A 3 -13.13 -7.90 -57.31
C LYS A 3 -13.95 -8.52 -56.16
N LYS A 4 -13.67 -9.82 -55.93
CA LYS A 4 -13.71 -10.48 -54.62
C LYS A 4 -12.50 -10.01 -53.81
N VAL A 5 -12.65 -9.73 -52.51
CA VAL A 5 -11.64 -10.08 -51.48
C VAL A 5 -12.38 -10.41 -50.19
N LEU A 6 -12.33 -11.68 -49.82
CA LEU A 6 -12.68 -12.25 -48.53
C LEU A 6 -11.37 -12.27 -47.73
N PHE A 7 -11.26 -11.50 -46.64
CA PHE A 7 -10.07 -11.53 -45.79
C PHE A 7 -10.23 -12.61 -44.72
N PHE A 8 -9.36 -13.61 -44.80
CA PHE A 8 -9.18 -14.66 -43.80
C PHE A 8 -8.37 -14.07 -42.65
N VAL A 9 -8.89 -14.16 -41.43
CA VAL A 9 -8.17 -13.80 -40.20
C VAL A 9 -7.18 -14.92 -39.88
N LEU A 10 -5.88 -14.62 -39.97
CA LEU A 10 -4.81 -15.48 -39.48
C LEU A 10 -4.31 -14.89 -38.16
N PHE A 11 -4.56 -15.59 -37.06
CA PHE A 11 -3.96 -15.30 -35.76
C PHE A 11 -2.45 -15.61 -35.83
N VAL A 12 -1.61 -14.58 -35.81
CA VAL A 12 -0.17 -14.71 -35.55
C VAL A 12 0.07 -14.15 -34.15
N LEU A 13 0.34 -15.04 -33.19
CA LEU A 13 0.92 -14.67 -31.91
C LEU A 13 2.33 -14.10 -32.18
N SER A 14 2.47 -12.78 -32.04
CA SER A 14 3.75 -12.13 -31.88
C SER A 14 4.01 -11.93 -30.39
N PHE A 15 4.78 -12.83 -29.79
CA PHE A 15 5.55 -12.52 -28.59
C PHE A 15 6.59 -11.48 -28.98
N VAL A 16 6.34 -10.21 -28.69
CA VAL A 16 7.38 -9.17 -28.71
C VAL A 16 7.95 -9.13 -27.30
N THR A 17 9.03 -9.86 -27.08
CA THR A 17 9.93 -9.59 -25.97
C THR A 17 10.56 -8.22 -26.23
N VAL A 18 10.14 -7.21 -25.47
CA VAL A 18 10.78 -5.89 -25.44
C VAL A 18 12.13 -6.08 -24.79
N GLN A 19 13.14 -6.34 -25.61
CA GLN A 19 14.53 -6.24 -25.21
C GLN A 19 14.90 -4.75 -25.27
N ALA A 20 15.36 -4.22 -24.14
CA ALA A 20 15.84 -2.85 -24.01
C ALA A 20 16.79 -2.52 -25.17
N GLN A 21 16.49 -1.46 -25.91
CA GLN A 21 17.34 -0.99 -26.98
C GLN A 21 17.51 0.54 -26.88
N SER A 22 18.45 0.96 -26.03
CA SER A 22 19.20 2.20 -26.26
C SER A 22 20.59 2.13 -25.62
N SER A 23 21.42 1.22 -26.12
CA SER A 23 22.88 1.34 -26.14
C SER A 23 23.32 1.23 -27.60
N GLY A 24 24.34 2.01 -27.97
CA GLY A 24 24.69 2.30 -29.37
C GLY A 24 24.65 1.09 -30.31
N LYS A 25 24.07 1.31 -31.50
CA LYS A 25 24.01 0.32 -32.59
C LYS A 25 25.37 -0.35 -32.80
N ILE A 26 25.41 -1.68 -32.68
CA ILE A 26 26.52 -2.53 -33.12
C ILE A 26 26.26 -2.94 -34.59
N TYR A 27 27.27 -2.72 -35.43
CA TYR A 27 27.47 -3.15 -36.82
C TYR A 27 26.40 -2.81 -37.87
N GLN A 28 26.75 -1.93 -38.82
CA GLN A 28 26.26 -2.01 -40.20
C GLN A 28 27.41 -2.45 -41.12
N PRO A 29 27.28 -3.55 -41.88
CA PRO A 29 28.30 -3.96 -42.82
C PRO A 29 28.27 -3.02 -44.04
N GLY A 30 29.37 -2.29 -44.24
CA GLY A 30 29.58 -1.45 -45.41
C GLY A 30 30.50 -0.29 -45.08
N SER A 31 31.74 -0.37 -45.58
CA SER A 31 32.89 0.55 -45.42
C SER A 31 33.52 0.67 -44.01
N ASP A 32 34.81 0.30 -43.94
CA ASP A 32 35.82 0.68 -42.94
C ASP A 32 35.89 -0.01 -41.55
N GLY A 33 36.36 -1.26 -41.52
CA GLY A 33 37.14 -1.89 -40.43
C GLY A 33 36.46 -2.16 -39.05
N PRO A 34 37.02 -3.05 -38.20
CA PRO A 34 36.41 -3.48 -36.94
C PRO A 34 36.81 -2.57 -35.75
N TYR A 35 36.81 -1.25 -35.92
CA TYR A 35 37.20 -0.33 -34.85
C TYR A 35 36.17 0.75 -34.52
N PHE A 36 36.13 1.13 -33.24
CA PHE A 36 35.30 2.21 -32.69
C PHE A 36 36.22 3.31 -32.18
N GLU A 37 35.95 4.57 -32.53
CA GLU A 37 36.70 5.71 -32.00
C GLU A 37 35.77 6.66 -31.23
N TYR A 38 36.17 7.04 -30.02
CA TYR A 38 35.46 8.03 -29.21
C TYR A 38 36.40 9.08 -28.65
N THR A 39 35.89 10.30 -28.55
CA THR A 39 36.50 11.39 -27.79
C THR A 39 35.76 11.53 -26.46
N ILE A 40 36.50 11.59 -25.35
CA ILE A 40 35.96 11.63 -23.98
C ILE A 40 36.31 12.98 -23.34
N GLU A 41 35.30 13.66 -22.82
CA GLU A 41 35.43 14.96 -22.16
C GLU A 41 35.63 14.78 -20.65
N GLN A 42 36.47 15.64 -20.04
CA GLN A 42 36.67 15.64 -18.60
C GLN A 42 35.32 15.80 -17.85
N GLY A 43 35.13 15.02 -16.79
CA GLY A 43 33.92 15.07 -15.96
C GLY A 43 32.68 14.39 -16.57
N LYS A 44 32.79 13.82 -17.78
CA LYS A 44 31.72 13.03 -18.43
C LYS A 44 32.19 11.58 -18.64
N PRO A 45 32.26 10.77 -17.56
CA PRO A 45 32.65 9.37 -17.70
C PRO A 45 31.67 8.63 -18.61
N LYS A 46 32.20 7.69 -19.39
CA LYS A 46 31.43 6.94 -20.38
C LYS A 46 31.51 5.45 -20.09
N GLU A 47 30.36 4.83 -19.91
CA GLU A 47 30.26 3.38 -19.84
C GLU A 47 30.49 2.77 -21.23
N TYR A 48 31.26 1.70 -21.28
CA TYR A 48 31.46 0.90 -22.48
C TYR A 48 31.34 -0.58 -22.12
N TYR A 49 30.60 -1.29 -22.97
CA TYR A 49 30.40 -2.72 -22.85
C TYR A 49 30.70 -3.36 -24.20
N ASP A 50 31.62 -4.32 -24.21
CA ASP A 50 31.85 -5.20 -25.34
C ASP A 50 31.28 -6.56 -24.97
N ALA A 51 30.23 -6.98 -25.67
CA ALA A 51 29.50 -8.23 -25.42
C ALA A 51 30.23 -9.50 -25.93
N GLY A 52 31.50 -9.40 -26.34
CA GLY A 52 32.21 -10.53 -26.93
C GLY A 52 31.87 -10.77 -28.41
N GLY A 53 31.42 -9.74 -29.14
CA GLY A 53 31.02 -9.85 -30.53
C GLY A 53 29.61 -10.37 -30.79
N PRO A 54 29.10 -10.26 -32.03
CA PRO A 54 27.73 -10.65 -32.33
C PRO A 54 27.59 -12.18 -32.42
N GLU A 55 26.75 -12.73 -31.52
CA GLU A 55 26.32 -14.13 -31.41
C GLU A 55 27.45 -15.18 -31.35
N ARG A 56 27.80 -15.65 -30.14
CA ARG A 56 28.33 -17.02 -29.96
C ARG A 56 29.52 -17.38 -30.88
N GLY A 57 30.66 -16.71 -30.69
CA GLY A 57 31.91 -17.03 -31.37
C GLY A 57 32.03 -16.37 -32.74
N MET A 58 32.75 -15.24 -32.77
CA MET A 58 33.18 -14.61 -34.02
C MET A 58 33.96 -15.64 -34.88
N ARG A 59 33.58 -15.82 -36.15
CA ARG A 59 34.32 -16.64 -37.13
C ARG A 59 34.93 -15.76 -38.21
N GLY A 60 36.20 -16.00 -38.54
CA GLY A 60 36.93 -15.31 -39.61
C GLY A 60 37.51 -13.95 -39.20
N ASN A 61 37.66 -13.02 -40.15
CA ASN A 61 38.36 -11.74 -40.02
C ASN A 61 37.88 -10.76 -38.95
N LEU A 62 36.80 -11.06 -38.23
CA LEU A 62 36.18 -10.12 -37.29
C LEU A 62 36.49 -10.45 -35.83
N VAL A 63 37.24 -11.52 -35.55
CA VAL A 63 37.68 -11.92 -34.19
C VAL A 63 38.51 -10.83 -33.47
N TYR A 64 39.06 -9.87 -34.20
CA TYR A 64 39.75 -8.71 -33.64
C TYR A 64 38.87 -7.46 -33.73
N THR A 65 38.61 -6.84 -32.57
CA THR A 65 37.99 -5.52 -32.47
C THR A 65 38.96 -4.52 -31.85
N LEU A 66 38.74 -3.23 -32.12
CA LEU A 66 39.58 -2.17 -31.61
C LEU A 66 38.76 -0.97 -31.14
N LEU A 67 38.83 -0.66 -29.85
CA LEU A 67 38.33 0.58 -29.28
C LEU A 67 39.46 1.61 -29.18
N ARG A 68 39.24 2.82 -29.69
CA ARG A 68 40.18 3.93 -29.72
C ARG A 68 39.58 5.09 -28.93
N LEU A 69 40.27 5.57 -27.91
CA LEU A 69 39.76 6.58 -26.98
C LEU A 69 40.73 7.76 -26.93
N LYS A 70 40.22 8.96 -27.19
CA LYS A 70 40.97 10.21 -27.15
C LYS A 70 40.43 11.11 -26.03
N PRO A 71 41.28 11.76 -25.23
CA PRO A 71 40.82 12.86 -24.40
C PRO A 71 40.44 14.05 -25.28
N LEU A 72 39.34 14.75 -24.96
CA LEU A 72 38.96 16.00 -25.64
C LEU A 72 39.92 17.15 -25.27
N ASN A 73 40.40 17.14 -24.03
CA ASN A 73 41.23 18.18 -23.45
C ASN A 73 42.72 17.83 -23.64
N SER A 74 43.54 18.81 -24.01
CA SER A 74 44.97 18.60 -24.29
C SER A 74 45.84 18.33 -23.04
N ASP A 75 45.29 18.56 -21.85
CA ASP A 75 45.92 18.32 -20.54
C ASP A 75 45.22 17.18 -19.81
N SER A 76 44.96 16.07 -20.50
CA SER A 76 44.25 14.95 -19.89
C SER A 76 44.70 13.63 -20.49
N HIS A 77 44.42 12.55 -19.78
CA HIS A 77 44.62 11.19 -20.24
C HIS A 77 43.38 10.36 -19.97
N ILE A 78 43.24 9.27 -20.72
CA ILE A 78 42.16 8.32 -20.52
C ILE A 78 42.55 7.31 -19.43
N THR A 79 41.63 7.09 -18.50
CA THR A 79 41.69 5.99 -17.53
C THR A 79 40.44 5.14 -17.67
N ILE A 80 40.60 3.82 -17.75
CA ILE A 80 39.51 2.85 -17.84
C ILE A 80 39.49 2.04 -16.56
N VAL A 81 38.35 2.01 -15.88
CA VAL A 81 38.08 1.14 -14.74
C VAL A 81 37.18 0.01 -15.23
N PHE A 82 37.73 -1.17 -15.44
CA PHE A 82 36.96 -2.36 -15.80
C PHE A 82 36.27 -2.90 -14.54
N ASP A 83 34.94 -2.75 -14.48
CA ASP A 83 34.09 -3.17 -13.36
C ASP A 83 33.63 -4.63 -13.51
N GLU A 84 33.58 -5.15 -14.74
CA GLU A 84 33.29 -6.55 -15.01
C GLU A 84 34.18 -7.09 -16.13
N MET A 85 34.82 -8.25 -15.92
CA MET A 85 35.63 -8.91 -16.94
C MET A 85 35.40 -10.42 -16.89
N ASN A 86 34.73 -10.95 -17.91
CA ASN A 86 34.48 -12.38 -18.06
C ASN A 86 35.23 -12.92 -19.28
N ILE A 87 36.57 -12.85 -19.25
CA ILE A 87 37.43 -13.28 -20.35
C ILE A 87 37.73 -14.78 -20.27
N ASP A 88 37.48 -15.56 -21.33
CA ASP A 88 37.86 -16.98 -21.36
C ASP A 88 39.38 -17.14 -21.60
N GLN A 89 39.94 -18.31 -21.30
CA GLN A 89 41.37 -18.61 -21.44
C GLN A 89 41.90 -18.51 -22.89
N PHE A 90 41.00 -18.54 -23.87
CA PHE A 90 41.31 -18.44 -25.30
C PHE A 90 41.16 -17.01 -25.85
N ASP A 91 40.57 -16.11 -25.07
CA ASP A 91 40.37 -14.72 -25.43
C ASP A 91 41.49 -13.86 -24.86
N GLU A 92 41.75 -12.73 -25.52
CA GLU A 92 42.86 -11.86 -25.15
C GLU A 92 42.48 -10.39 -25.33
N LEU A 93 42.59 -9.61 -24.27
CA LEU A 93 42.43 -8.17 -24.29
C LEU A 93 43.80 -7.49 -24.14
N ARG A 94 44.14 -6.61 -25.09
CA ARG A 94 45.38 -5.86 -25.11
C ARG A 94 45.10 -4.38 -25.08
N ILE A 95 45.83 -3.67 -24.23
CA ILE A 95 45.69 -2.22 -24.08
C ILE A 95 47.00 -1.57 -24.46
N TYR A 96 46.91 -0.56 -25.30
CA TYR A 96 48.02 0.17 -25.87
C TYR A 96 47.92 1.63 -25.46
N ASP A 97 49.06 2.21 -25.08
CA ASP A 97 49.17 3.65 -24.91
C ASP A 97 49.14 4.32 -26.29
N GLY A 98 48.26 5.31 -26.45
CA GLY A 98 48.03 5.98 -27.71
C GLY A 98 47.08 5.21 -28.62
N LEU A 99 46.88 5.77 -29.80
CA LEU A 99 45.99 5.20 -30.80
C LEU A 99 46.78 4.29 -31.73
N ILE A 100 46.33 3.05 -31.86
CA ILE A 100 46.95 2.09 -32.78
C ILE A 100 45.99 1.72 -33.90
N GLU A 101 46.51 0.96 -34.85
CA GLU A 101 45.73 0.26 -35.87
C GLU A 101 46.03 -1.23 -35.75
N LEU A 102 45.00 -2.06 -35.94
CA LEU A 102 45.20 -3.51 -36.06
C LEU A 102 46.00 -3.81 -37.33
N ASN A 103 46.83 -4.85 -37.28
CA ASN A 103 47.52 -5.32 -38.48
C ASN A 103 46.47 -5.90 -39.43
N ASN A 104 46.54 -5.56 -40.72
CA ASN A 104 45.68 -6.14 -41.75
C ASN A 104 46.53 -6.40 -43.00
N GLU A 105 47.17 -7.56 -43.02
CA GLU A 105 48.07 -7.98 -44.10
C GLU A 105 47.55 -9.25 -44.77
N PRO A 106 47.89 -9.49 -46.05
CA PRO A 106 47.50 -10.71 -46.74
C PRO A 106 48.20 -11.94 -46.12
N ASN A 107 47.42 -13.01 -45.91
CA ASN A 107 47.90 -14.33 -45.53
C ASN A 107 48.61 -15.03 -46.72
N GLU A 108 49.07 -16.27 -46.52
CA GLU A 108 49.81 -17.04 -47.55
C GLU A 108 48.99 -17.28 -48.84
N ASP A 109 47.66 -17.22 -48.75
CA ASP A 109 46.71 -17.36 -49.86
C ASP A 109 46.32 -16.01 -50.50
N GLY A 110 46.85 -14.89 -49.99
CA GLY A 110 46.58 -13.54 -50.48
C GLY A 110 45.32 -12.89 -49.91
N GLU A 111 44.66 -13.52 -48.92
CA GLU A 111 43.49 -12.98 -48.24
C GLU A 111 43.91 -12.11 -47.05
N TYR A 112 43.35 -10.90 -46.94
CA TYR A 112 43.69 -9.97 -45.87
C TYR A 112 43.04 -10.41 -44.56
N GLU A 113 43.84 -10.59 -43.50
CA GLU A 113 43.32 -10.93 -42.17
C GLU A 113 43.76 -9.93 -41.10
N TYR A 114 42.82 -9.58 -40.22
CA TYR A 114 43.13 -8.74 -39.06
C TYR A 114 43.92 -9.52 -38.01
N GLY A 115 44.88 -8.85 -37.39
CA GLY A 115 45.71 -9.40 -36.33
C GLY A 115 46.27 -8.32 -35.41
N TRP A 116 47.05 -8.77 -34.42
CA TRP A 116 47.71 -7.86 -33.49
C TRP A 116 48.61 -6.84 -34.19
N PRO A 117 48.68 -5.58 -33.70
CA PRO A 117 49.58 -4.56 -34.21
C PRO A 117 51.04 -5.05 -34.27
N LYS A 118 51.74 -4.77 -35.37
CA LYS A 118 53.15 -5.13 -35.53
C LYS A 118 54.07 -4.05 -34.99
N GLY A 119 55.10 -4.47 -34.25
CA GLY A 119 56.12 -3.56 -33.74
C GLY A 119 55.67 -2.66 -32.59
N ILE A 120 54.44 -2.83 -32.09
CA ILE A 120 53.90 -2.09 -30.94
C ILE A 120 53.65 -3.10 -29.80
N THR A 121 54.22 -2.82 -28.64
CA THR A 121 54.04 -3.67 -27.44
C THR A 121 52.85 -3.15 -26.64
N PRO A 122 51.89 -4.00 -26.23
CA PRO A 122 50.81 -3.58 -25.35
C PRO A 122 51.34 -3.22 -23.96
N ASN A 123 50.75 -2.19 -23.34
CA ASN A 123 51.01 -1.83 -21.95
C ASN A 123 50.40 -2.87 -21.00
N THR A 124 49.19 -3.33 -21.30
CA THR A 124 48.50 -4.36 -20.50
C THR A 124 47.99 -5.47 -21.41
N THR A 125 48.16 -6.73 -20.99
CA THR A 125 47.60 -7.92 -21.66
C THR A 125 46.85 -8.75 -20.63
N ILE A 126 45.60 -9.05 -20.91
CA ILE A 126 44.70 -9.81 -20.03
C ILE A 126 44.25 -11.06 -20.79
N LYS A 127 44.51 -12.22 -20.19
CA LYS A 127 44.13 -13.55 -20.69
C LYS A 127 43.41 -14.30 -19.59
N GLY A 128 42.21 -14.78 -19.86
CA GLY A 128 41.35 -15.33 -18.84
C GLY A 128 40.87 -14.28 -17.82
N ASN A 129 40.02 -14.70 -16.90
CA ASN A 129 39.52 -13.82 -15.84
C ASN A 129 40.67 -13.30 -14.96
N PRO A 130 40.77 -11.97 -14.73
CA PRO A 130 41.76 -11.41 -13.85
C PRO A 130 41.56 -11.89 -12.40
N ALA A 131 42.65 -12.11 -11.68
CA ALA A 131 42.62 -12.61 -10.30
C ALA A 131 42.09 -11.58 -9.28
N THR A 132 42.12 -10.29 -9.64
CA THR A 132 41.70 -9.16 -8.82
C THR A 132 40.90 -8.19 -9.68
N MET A 133 39.79 -7.70 -9.14
CA MET A 133 38.94 -6.66 -9.74
C MET A 133 38.84 -5.46 -8.78
N PRO A 134 38.63 -4.23 -9.30
CA PRO A 134 38.60 -3.87 -10.72
C PRO A 134 39.99 -3.90 -11.36
N VAL A 135 40.06 -4.00 -12.68
CA VAL A 135 41.30 -3.72 -13.43
C VAL A 135 41.28 -2.25 -13.84
N ILE A 136 42.30 -1.49 -13.46
CA ILE A 136 42.40 -0.06 -13.76
C ILE A 136 43.55 0.15 -14.73
N VAL A 137 43.27 0.79 -15.86
CA VAL A 137 44.25 1.03 -16.92
C VAL A 137 44.28 2.49 -17.26
N LYS A 138 45.45 3.09 -17.08
CA LYS A 138 45.74 4.49 -17.33
C LYS A 138 46.60 4.63 -18.58
N SER A 139 46.25 5.56 -19.46
CA SER A 139 47.11 5.92 -20.58
C SER A 139 48.39 6.61 -20.11
N ALA A 140 49.53 6.13 -20.59
CA ALA A 140 50.82 6.79 -20.46
C ALA A 140 51.26 7.53 -21.75
N SER A 141 50.40 7.64 -22.76
CA SER A 141 50.76 8.31 -24.01
C SER A 141 50.85 9.83 -23.84
N ALA A 142 51.67 10.47 -24.68
CA ALA A 142 51.86 11.92 -24.63
C ALA A 142 50.59 12.73 -24.97
N ASP A 143 49.70 12.14 -25.77
CA ASP A 143 48.39 12.71 -26.13
C ASP A 143 47.24 12.18 -25.23
N GLY A 144 47.57 11.38 -24.22
CA GLY A 144 46.62 10.81 -23.27
C GLY A 144 45.63 9.78 -23.85
N ALA A 145 45.74 9.44 -25.13
CA ALA A 145 44.87 8.48 -25.79
C ALA A 145 45.18 7.02 -25.40
N VAL A 146 44.21 6.13 -25.57
CA VAL A 146 44.38 4.69 -25.31
C VAL A 146 43.63 3.88 -26.35
N SER A 147 44.18 2.73 -26.69
CA SER A 147 43.54 1.75 -27.55
C SER A 147 43.34 0.43 -26.81
N VAL A 148 42.10 -0.06 -26.78
CA VAL A 148 41.74 -1.39 -26.25
C VAL A 148 41.45 -2.30 -27.45
N ALA A 149 42.38 -3.17 -27.76
CA ALA A 149 42.23 -4.18 -28.79
C ALA A 149 41.79 -5.50 -28.15
N PHE A 150 40.78 -6.14 -28.71
CA PHE A 150 40.23 -7.36 -28.17
C PHE A 150 40.23 -8.46 -29.23
N PHE A 151 40.69 -9.64 -28.84
CA PHE A 151 40.61 -10.86 -29.61
C PHE A 151 39.61 -11.80 -28.93
N CYS A 152 38.53 -12.11 -29.63
CA CYS A 152 37.46 -12.99 -29.16
C CYS A 152 37.42 -14.27 -30.00
N ALA A 153 37.74 -15.40 -29.36
CA ALA A 153 37.69 -16.76 -29.90
C ALA A 153 36.64 -17.65 -29.21
N SER A 154 35.91 -17.15 -28.20
CA SER A 154 34.90 -17.90 -27.43
C SER A 154 33.49 -17.29 -27.45
N GLU A 155 32.55 -17.88 -26.70
CA GLU A 155 31.17 -17.36 -26.48
C GLU A 155 31.04 -16.58 -25.15
N MET A 156 32.14 -16.01 -24.65
CA MET A 156 32.16 -15.35 -23.35
C MET A 156 31.21 -14.13 -23.25
N PRO A 157 30.72 -13.77 -22.04
CA PRO A 157 29.82 -12.64 -21.82
C PRO A 157 30.39 -11.25 -22.11
N GLY A 158 31.69 -11.11 -22.38
CA GLY A 158 32.31 -9.82 -22.63
C GLY A 158 33.03 -9.19 -21.43
N TRP A 159 33.22 -7.89 -21.54
CA TRP A 159 33.72 -7.04 -20.47
C TRP A 159 32.96 -5.71 -20.45
N LYS A 160 32.94 -5.10 -19.27
CA LYS A 160 32.34 -3.82 -18.99
C LYS A 160 33.38 -2.92 -18.32
N GLY A 161 33.39 -1.66 -18.71
CA GLY A 161 34.27 -0.69 -18.09
C GLY A 161 33.73 0.74 -18.16
N MET A 162 34.15 1.53 -17.19
CA MET A 162 33.91 2.96 -17.12
C MET A 162 35.15 3.71 -17.61
N ILE A 163 34.97 4.56 -18.62
CA ILE A 163 36.02 5.33 -19.26
C ILE A 163 35.97 6.76 -18.73
N TYR A 164 37.09 7.22 -18.19
CA TYR A 164 37.29 8.55 -17.64
C TYR A 164 38.29 9.33 -18.48
N CYS A 165 38.08 10.63 -18.60
CA CYS A 165 39.09 11.58 -19.06
C CYS A 165 39.57 12.37 -17.83
N VAL A 166 40.80 12.10 -17.41
CA VAL A 166 41.40 12.56 -16.15
C VAL A 166 42.44 13.63 -16.47
N LYS A 167 42.36 14.78 -15.81
CA LYS A 167 43.36 15.83 -15.98
C LYS A 167 44.70 15.37 -15.42
N ASN A 168 45.81 15.71 -16.08
CA ASN A 168 47.12 15.27 -15.62
C ASN A 168 47.44 15.83 -14.23
N GLY A 169 47.70 14.93 -13.28
CA GLY A 169 48.00 15.27 -11.89
C GLY A 169 46.81 15.15 -10.93
N ASP A 170 45.58 14.95 -11.43
CA ASP A 170 44.42 14.62 -10.60
C ASP A 170 44.50 13.15 -10.11
N PRO A 171 43.82 12.79 -9.01
CA PRO A 171 43.70 11.41 -8.56
C PRO A 171 43.05 10.50 -9.62
N GLU A 172 43.58 9.29 -9.77
CA GLU A 172 43.01 8.31 -10.70
C GLU A 172 41.66 7.77 -10.21
N PRO A 173 40.72 7.50 -11.12
CA PRO A 173 39.49 6.82 -10.78
C PRO A 173 39.75 5.36 -10.36
N ASP A 174 39.01 4.92 -9.36
CA ASP A 174 38.95 3.56 -8.83
C ASP A 174 37.49 3.05 -8.80
N GLU A 175 37.26 1.87 -8.23
CA GLU A 175 35.91 1.30 -8.01
C GLU A 175 34.98 2.21 -7.20
N ASN A 176 35.54 3.11 -6.39
CA ASN A 176 34.79 4.03 -5.53
C ASN A 176 34.67 5.43 -6.15
N THR A 177 35.32 5.68 -7.28
CA THR A 177 35.32 6.99 -7.90
C THR A 177 33.94 7.25 -8.45
N PRO A 178 33.21 8.24 -7.93
CA PRO A 178 31.85 8.46 -8.34
C PRO A 178 31.83 8.76 -9.82
N THR A 179 31.26 7.85 -10.60
CA THR A 179 30.62 8.28 -11.85
C THR A 179 29.61 9.32 -11.41
N LEU A 180 29.79 10.58 -11.78
CA LEU A 180 28.77 11.60 -11.58
C LEU A 180 27.61 11.28 -12.52
N THR A 181 26.93 10.16 -12.28
CA THR A 181 25.62 9.86 -12.81
C THR A 181 24.63 10.55 -11.88
N PRO A 182 23.70 11.32 -12.44
CA PRO A 182 22.71 11.98 -11.60
C PRO A 182 21.83 10.93 -10.91
N ASN A 183 21.51 11.18 -9.64
CA ASN A 183 20.50 10.41 -8.91
C ASN A 183 19.11 10.61 -9.54
N PHE A 184 18.86 11.77 -10.16
CA PHE A 184 17.62 12.08 -10.85
C PHE A 184 17.89 12.93 -12.09
N THR A 185 17.23 12.61 -13.21
CA THR A 185 17.16 13.46 -14.39
C THR A 185 15.71 13.69 -14.75
N PHE A 186 15.27 14.94 -14.76
CA PHE A 186 13.94 15.35 -15.19
C PHE A 186 14.02 16.15 -16.48
N GLN A 187 12.98 16.05 -17.32
CA GLN A 187 12.81 16.92 -18.48
C GLN A 187 11.57 17.79 -18.29
N VAL A 188 11.76 19.11 -18.31
CA VAL A 188 10.67 20.09 -18.34
C VAL A 188 9.92 19.95 -19.66
N ASP A 189 8.58 20.00 -19.62
CA ASP A 189 7.76 19.83 -20.84
C ASP A 189 8.20 20.79 -21.97
N PRO A 190 8.75 20.26 -23.09
CA PRO A 190 9.19 21.09 -24.21
C PRO A 190 8.01 21.72 -24.97
N GLY A 191 6.78 21.26 -24.72
CA GLY A 191 5.55 21.80 -25.30
C GLY A 191 4.98 23.00 -24.55
N ILE A 192 5.61 23.48 -23.48
CA ILE A 192 5.16 24.70 -22.78
C ILE A 192 5.33 25.90 -23.72
N VAL A 193 4.25 26.65 -23.90
CA VAL A 193 4.25 27.97 -24.51
C VAL A 193 4.18 28.98 -23.37
N LEU A 194 5.17 29.87 -23.30
CA LEU A 194 5.19 30.95 -22.32
C LEU A 194 4.38 32.12 -22.86
N ASP A 195 3.49 32.65 -22.04
CA ASP A 195 2.75 33.87 -22.36
C ASP A 195 3.73 35.05 -22.39
N GLU A 196 3.45 36.01 -23.27
CA GLU A 196 4.20 37.26 -23.37
C GLU A 196 3.38 38.38 -22.71
N ASP A 197 4.04 39.23 -21.92
CA ASP A 197 3.42 40.39 -21.32
C ASP A 197 3.17 41.52 -22.35
N GLU A 198 2.62 42.66 -21.89
CA GLU A 198 2.33 43.80 -22.78
C GLU A 198 3.58 44.42 -23.45
N GLU A 199 4.77 44.11 -22.93
CA GLU A 199 6.07 44.58 -23.43
C GLU A 199 6.76 43.53 -24.32
N GLY A 200 6.19 42.32 -24.43
CA GLY A 200 6.72 41.20 -25.21
C GLY A 200 7.74 40.34 -24.47
N GLU A 201 7.88 40.50 -23.15
CA GLU A 201 8.71 39.65 -22.31
C GLU A 201 7.96 38.37 -21.95
N LYS A 202 8.65 37.23 -22.03
CA LYS A 202 8.06 35.93 -21.72
C LYS A 202 7.97 35.73 -20.21
N GLU A 203 6.88 35.17 -19.73
CA GLU A 203 6.76 34.76 -18.33
C GLU A 203 7.85 33.77 -17.92
N GLU A 204 8.39 33.96 -16.72
CA GLU A 204 9.41 33.09 -16.13
C GLU A 204 8.82 31.72 -15.78
N LEU A 205 9.51 30.65 -16.17
CA LEU A 205 9.15 29.29 -15.81
C LEU A 205 10.07 28.78 -14.69
N PHE A 206 9.45 28.21 -13.66
CA PHE A 206 10.17 27.72 -12.49
C PHE A 206 9.92 26.25 -12.20
N VAL A 207 10.99 25.57 -11.80
CA VAL A 207 10.95 24.28 -11.14
C VAL A 207 11.18 24.49 -9.63
N ASN A 208 10.29 23.94 -8.81
CA ASN A 208 10.39 23.96 -7.35
C ASN A 208 10.63 22.53 -6.85
N LEU A 209 11.75 22.33 -6.16
CA LEU A 209 12.13 21.07 -5.55
C LEU A 209 12.15 21.23 -4.03
N GLU A 210 11.66 20.23 -3.31
CA GLU A 210 11.91 20.10 -1.87
C GLU A 210 12.76 18.87 -1.60
N LEU A 211 13.87 19.07 -0.88
CA LEU A 211 14.94 18.09 -0.76
C LEU A 211 15.30 17.90 0.72
N LYS A 212 15.50 16.64 1.15
CA LYS A 212 16.20 16.34 2.40
C LYS A 212 17.47 15.58 2.13
N GLY A 213 18.56 16.03 2.72
CA GLY A 213 19.83 15.31 2.74
C GLY A 213 19.74 14.05 3.59
N ILE A 214 20.76 13.20 3.50
CA ILE A 214 20.94 12.05 4.40
C ILE A 214 21.65 12.46 5.70
N LYS A 215 22.20 13.67 5.75
CA LYS A 215 22.82 14.30 6.93
C LYS A 215 22.69 15.82 6.88
N GLU A 216 22.91 16.48 8.02
CA GLU A 216 22.96 17.94 8.08
C GLU A 216 24.14 18.52 7.30
N ASN A 217 23.95 19.73 6.76
CA ASN A 217 24.94 20.47 5.98
C ASN A 217 25.54 19.64 4.83
N GLN A 218 24.71 18.84 4.17
CA GLN A 218 25.13 18.05 3.03
C GLN A 218 25.16 18.89 1.76
N THR A 219 26.26 18.84 1.01
CA THR A 219 26.33 19.43 -0.33
C THR A 219 25.81 18.44 -1.37
N ILE A 220 24.92 18.92 -2.23
CA ILE A 220 24.48 18.26 -3.47
C ILE A 220 24.75 19.21 -4.64
N GLN A 221 24.71 18.70 -5.87
CA GLN A 221 24.80 19.54 -7.07
C GLN A 221 23.53 19.40 -7.91
N ILE A 222 23.06 20.50 -8.48
CA ILE A 222 21.96 20.50 -9.43
C ILE A 222 22.43 21.19 -10.71
N GLU A 223 22.24 20.51 -11.85
CA GLU A 223 22.51 21.02 -13.19
C GLU A 223 21.19 21.27 -13.90
N ASP A 224 21.02 22.47 -14.44
CA ASP A 224 19.89 22.88 -15.29
C ASP A 224 20.39 23.50 -16.60
N GLY A 225 19.49 24.12 -17.39
CA GLY A 225 19.83 24.80 -18.64
C GLY A 225 20.89 25.90 -18.49
N TYR A 226 21.08 26.44 -17.28
CA TYR A 226 22.03 27.52 -16.98
C TYR A 226 23.31 27.03 -16.31
N GLY A 227 23.45 25.72 -16.08
CA GLY A 227 24.67 25.07 -15.61
C GLY A 227 24.55 24.43 -14.24
N LYS A 228 25.68 23.94 -13.73
CA LYS A 228 25.76 23.13 -12.52
C LYS A 228 26.13 23.97 -11.29
N ARG A 229 25.36 23.87 -10.21
CA ARG A 229 25.54 24.65 -8.97
C ARG A 229 25.45 23.76 -7.74
N ASP A 230 26.21 24.13 -6.71
CA ASP A 230 26.22 23.45 -5.41
C ASP A 230 25.12 24.00 -4.50
N TYR A 231 24.40 23.11 -3.80
CA TYR A 231 23.39 23.45 -2.80
C TYR A 231 23.71 22.73 -1.50
N THR A 232 23.56 23.43 -0.37
CA THR A 232 23.70 22.83 0.96
C THR A 232 22.32 22.56 1.54
N ILE A 233 22.02 21.31 1.89
CA ILE A 233 20.72 20.85 2.40
C ILE A 233 20.87 20.16 3.77
N GLY A 234 19.84 20.29 4.60
CA GLY A 234 19.70 19.59 5.88
C GLY A 234 18.91 18.28 5.79
N ALA A 235 18.92 17.47 6.86
CA ALA A 235 18.20 16.20 6.95
C ALA A 235 16.93 16.27 7.81
N GLN A 236 16.85 17.21 8.77
CA GLN A 236 15.65 17.35 9.62
C GLN A 236 14.45 17.93 8.85
N VAL A 237 14.68 19.06 8.18
CA VAL A 237 13.64 19.83 7.48
C VAL A 237 13.89 19.79 5.97
N ALA A 238 12.80 19.85 5.20
CA ALA A 238 12.90 19.92 3.75
C ALA A 238 13.47 21.30 3.33
N ASN A 239 14.33 21.29 2.32
CA ASN A 239 15.01 22.47 1.80
C ASN A 239 14.42 22.74 0.43
N THR A 240 13.96 23.96 0.18
CA THR A 240 13.39 24.35 -1.10
C THR A 240 14.47 24.88 -2.04
N VAL A 241 14.49 24.37 -3.26
CA VAL A 241 15.30 24.88 -4.36
C VAL A 241 14.36 25.32 -5.48
N LYS A 242 14.45 26.60 -5.85
CA LYS A 242 13.72 27.18 -6.98
C LYS A 242 14.72 27.40 -8.12
N LEU A 243 14.42 26.84 -9.28
CA LEU A 243 15.25 26.92 -10.49
C LEU A 243 14.44 27.63 -11.57
N GLU A 244 14.99 28.69 -12.14
CA GLU A 244 14.51 29.25 -13.41
C GLU A 244 14.94 28.30 -14.53
N VAL A 245 14.04 27.98 -15.45
CA VAL A 245 14.25 26.97 -16.50
C VAL A 245 13.55 27.38 -17.79
N ASP A 246 14.03 26.89 -18.92
CA ASP A 246 13.34 27.00 -20.20
C ASP A 246 12.56 25.72 -20.54
N PRO A 247 11.50 25.80 -21.37
CA PRO A 247 10.82 24.61 -21.90
C PRO A 247 11.80 23.63 -22.56
N GLY A 248 11.78 22.38 -22.10
CA GLY A 248 12.65 21.32 -22.61
C GLY A 248 13.97 21.14 -21.86
N ASP A 249 14.28 22.00 -20.89
CA ASP A 249 15.47 21.88 -20.05
C ASP A 249 15.50 20.56 -19.28
N TYR A 250 16.74 20.09 -19.07
CA TYR A 250 17.01 18.94 -18.23
C TYR A 250 17.47 19.39 -16.85
N ILE A 251 16.83 18.87 -15.81
CA ILE A 251 17.23 19.08 -14.41
C ILE A 251 17.87 17.80 -13.90
N LYS A 252 19.15 17.86 -13.56
CA LYS A 252 19.92 16.72 -13.07
C LYS A 252 20.38 16.97 -11.64
N ILE A 253 20.08 16.04 -10.75
CA ILE A 253 20.44 16.13 -9.33
C ILE A 253 21.54 15.11 -9.02
N TYR A 254 22.62 15.57 -8.40
CA TYR A 254 23.78 14.77 -8.01
C TYR A 254 23.95 14.81 -6.49
N GLY A 255 23.82 13.66 -5.85
CA GLY A 255 23.95 13.48 -4.42
C GLY A 255 22.79 12.69 -3.82
N ASP A 256 23.09 11.86 -2.83
CA ASP A 256 22.09 11.01 -2.18
C ASP A 256 21.08 11.83 -1.38
N LEU A 257 19.79 11.55 -1.57
CA LEU A 257 18.71 12.20 -0.83
C LEU A 257 17.98 11.20 0.06
N SER A 258 17.40 11.69 1.15
CA SER A 258 16.43 10.91 1.94
C SER A 258 14.98 11.19 1.52
N MET A 259 14.73 12.36 0.94
CA MET A 259 13.44 12.77 0.38
C MET A 259 13.66 13.66 -0.85
N LEU A 260 12.84 13.43 -1.88
CA LEU A 260 12.69 14.32 -3.02
C LEU A 260 11.19 14.56 -3.27
N ASN A 261 10.77 15.81 -3.18
CA ASN A 261 9.49 16.29 -3.70
C ASN A 261 9.74 17.13 -4.95
N ALA A 262 9.24 16.65 -6.08
CA ALA A 262 9.34 17.23 -7.39
C ALA A 262 7.95 17.32 -8.04
N ALA A 263 6.89 17.42 -7.23
CA ALA A 263 5.52 17.54 -7.69
C ALA A 263 5.25 18.88 -8.41
N ALA A 264 4.24 18.90 -9.28
CA ALA A 264 3.73 20.10 -9.93
C ALA A 264 4.76 20.91 -10.76
N ASN A 265 5.71 20.21 -11.39
CA ASN A 265 6.81 20.82 -12.16
C ASN A 265 6.70 20.63 -13.67
N LYS A 266 5.55 20.14 -14.16
CA LYS A 266 5.29 19.91 -15.59
C LYS A 266 6.34 19.00 -16.25
N PHE A 267 6.92 18.04 -15.52
CA PHE A 267 7.91 17.14 -16.09
C PHE A 267 7.26 16.12 -17.03
N THR A 268 7.86 15.89 -18.20
CA THR A 268 7.44 14.85 -19.16
C THR A 268 8.30 13.60 -19.10
N LYS A 269 9.44 13.67 -18.39
CA LYS A 269 10.38 12.55 -18.22
C LYS A 269 10.98 12.57 -16.82
N ALA A 270 11.13 11.40 -16.23
CA ALA A 270 11.85 11.17 -14.98
C ALA A 270 12.72 9.91 -15.11
N GLU A 271 14.04 10.08 -15.12
CA GLU A 271 15.01 8.98 -15.04
C GLU A 271 15.58 8.92 -13.63
N ILE A 272 15.49 7.74 -13.01
CA ILE A 272 15.94 7.52 -11.65
C ILE A 272 17.28 6.79 -11.69
N GLY A 273 18.32 7.48 -11.23
CA GLY A 273 19.63 6.91 -10.99
C GLY A 273 19.67 6.12 -9.67
N LYS A 274 20.87 5.75 -9.24
CA LYS A 274 21.09 4.99 -8.00
C LYS A 274 20.61 5.80 -6.78
N ASN A 275 19.69 5.25 -5.99
CA ASN A 275 19.09 5.94 -4.83
C ASN A 275 18.91 4.99 -3.64
N GLU A 276 20.01 4.56 -3.02
CA GLU A 276 20.02 3.59 -1.92
C GLU A 276 19.60 4.15 -0.55
N LYS A 277 19.25 5.44 -0.47
CA LYS A 277 18.90 6.12 0.79
C LYS A 277 17.58 6.89 0.73
N LEU A 278 16.94 6.92 -0.44
CA LEU A 278 15.71 7.65 -0.66
C LEU A 278 14.55 6.89 0.00
N LYS A 279 13.82 7.58 0.87
CA LYS A 279 12.65 7.04 1.57
C LYS A 279 11.34 7.58 1.05
N VAL A 280 11.36 8.83 0.55
CA VAL A 280 10.18 9.54 0.06
C VAL A 280 10.46 10.09 -1.34
N LEU A 281 9.61 9.73 -2.30
CA LEU A 281 9.63 10.27 -3.65
C LEU A 281 8.24 10.77 -4.04
N ASN A 282 8.13 12.06 -4.34
CA ASN A 282 6.90 12.65 -4.86
C ASN A 282 7.13 13.24 -6.25
N LEU A 283 6.46 12.68 -7.25
CA LEU A 283 6.44 13.11 -8.64
C LEU A 283 5.01 13.46 -9.11
N SER A 284 4.09 13.73 -8.19
CA SER A 284 2.68 13.98 -8.50
C SER A 284 2.46 15.23 -9.37
N GLN A 285 1.35 15.32 -10.07
CA GLN A 285 0.95 16.49 -10.87
C GLN A 285 2.01 16.86 -11.92
N ASN A 286 2.53 15.86 -12.62
CA ASN A 286 3.44 16.02 -13.75
C ASN A 286 2.79 15.40 -15.01
N LYS A 287 3.57 15.16 -16.05
CA LYS A 287 3.13 14.57 -17.32
C LYS A 287 3.96 13.32 -17.66
N ILE A 288 4.44 12.61 -16.64
CA ILE A 288 5.38 11.50 -16.79
C ILE A 288 4.62 10.26 -17.31
N PRO A 289 5.04 9.63 -18.44
CA PRO A 289 4.36 8.48 -18.99
C PRO A 289 4.84 7.13 -18.43
N ALA A 290 6.04 7.09 -17.87
CA ALA A 290 6.66 5.90 -17.28
C ALA A 290 7.77 6.29 -16.31
N VAL A 291 8.00 5.47 -15.30
CA VAL A 291 9.10 5.62 -14.34
C VAL A 291 9.65 4.24 -13.95
N ASP A 292 10.96 4.08 -13.96
CA ASP A 292 11.63 2.88 -13.46
C ASP A 292 11.99 3.05 -11.98
N LEU A 293 11.45 2.17 -11.14
CA LEU A 293 11.58 2.20 -9.68
C LEU A 293 12.59 1.18 -9.15
N THR A 294 13.29 0.44 -10.02
CA THR A 294 14.24 -0.63 -9.63
C THR A 294 15.45 -0.14 -8.82
N ARG A 295 15.71 1.18 -8.83
CA ARG A 295 16.85 1.82 -8.15
C ARG A 295 16.48 2.43 -6.79
N LEU A 296 15.31 2.08 -6.23
CA LEU A 296 14.74 2.64 -5.01
C LEU A 296 14.49 1.58 -3.91
N PRO A 297 15.50 0.81 -3.48
CA PRO A 297 15.31 -0.37 -2.62
C PRO A 297 14.75 -0.05 -1.22
N ASP A 298 15.01 1.15 -0.70
CA ASP A 298 14.62 1.57 0.66
C ASP A 298 13.40 2.53 0.69
N LEU A 299 12.68 2.66 -0.45
CA LEU A 299 11.56 3.58 -0.57
C LEU A 299 10.37 3.13 0.28
N ARG A 300 9.80 4.08 1.02
CA ARG A 300 8.65 3.87 1.92
C ARG A 300 7.41 4.59 1.46
N GLU A 301 7.57 5.72 0.80
CA GLU A 301 6.48 6.60 0.42
C GLU A 301 6.66 7.05 -1.03
N LEU A 302 5.69 6.71 -1.87
CA LEU A 302 5.73 6.97 -3.31
C LEU A 302 4.45 7.68 -3.76
N TRP A 303 4.64 8.88 -4.33
CA TRP A 303 3.55 9.66 -4.91
C TRP A 303 3.75 9.86 -6.40
N LEU A 304 2.77 9.39 -7.17
CA LEU A 304 2.72 9.46 -8.63
C LEU A 304 1.38 10.05 -9.12
N THR A 305 0.56 10.58 -8.21
CA THR A 305 -0.82 11.00 -8.49
C THR A 305 -0.87 12.03 -9.63
N ASP A 306 -1.85 11.92 -10.52
CA ASP A 306 -2.06 12.82 -11.65
C ASP A 306 -0.81 12.95 -12.55
N ASN A 307 -0.54 11.88 -13.29
CA ASN A 307 0.50 11.82 -14.31
C ASN A 307 -0.10 11.25 -15.62
N LYS A 308 0.73 10.63 -16.46
CA LYS A 308 0.32 9.94 -17.69
C LYS A 308 0.81 8.49 -17.69
N ILE A 309 1.02 7.90 -16.50
CA ILE A 309 1.60 6.58 -16.36
C ILE A 309 0.63 5.52 -16.85
N THR A 310 1.08 4.68 -17.78
CA THR A 310 0.27 3.61 -18.40
C THR A 310 0.67 2.21 -17.92
N SER A 311 1.77 2.08 -17.18
CA SER A 311 2.17 0.86 -16.50
C SER A 311 3.08 1.19 -15.32
N ILE A 312 2.95 0.44 -14.23
CA ILE A 312 3.76 0.65 -13.03
C ILE A 312 4.15 -0.68 -12.40
N ASP A 313 5.43 -0.82 -12.05
CA ASP A 313 5.93 -1.98 -11.32
C ASP A 313 6.52 -1.53 -9.98
N ILE A 314 5.82 -1.89 -8.90
CA ILE A 314 6.23 -1.62 -7.52
C ILE A 314 6.80 -2.87 -6.83
N SER A 315 7.03 -3.97 -7.56
CA SER A 315 7.40 -5.26 -6.97
C SER A 315 8.76 -5.27 -6.26
N ASN A 316 9.65 -4.35 -6.64
CA ASN A 316 10.96 -4.18 -6.01
C ASN A 316 10.92 -3.33 -4.73
N LEU A 317 9.78 -2.71 -4.40
CA LEU A 317 9.63 -1.79 -3.28
C LEU A 317 9.13 -2.50 -2.02
N GLN A 318 9.93 -3.44 -1.48
CA GLN A 318 9.53 -4.29 -0.36
C GLN A 318 9.30 -3.50 0.95
N GLU A 319 9.92 -2.32 1.05
CA GLU A 319 9.79 -1.40 2.18
C GLU A 319 8.65 -0.39 2.02
N LEU A 320 7.86 -0.45 0.92
CA LEU A 320 6.80 0.51 0.64
C LEU A 320 5.67 0.43 1.68
N GLU A 321 5.43 1.54 2.36
CA GLU A 321 4.42 1.74 3.39
C GLU A 321 3.23 2.52 2.83
N GLU A 322 3.46 3.45 1.90
CA GLU A 322 2.43 4.33 1.33
C GLU A 322 2.57 4.50 -0.18
N PHE A 323 1.47 4.29 -0.91
CA PHE A 323 1.42 4.47 -2.36
C PHE A 323 0.26 5.37 -2.78
N TYR A 324 0.58 6.46 -3.47
CA TYR A 324 -0.37 7.44 -4.01
C TYR A 324 -0.28 7.51 -5.53
N GLY A 325 -0.96 6.60 -6.23
CA GLY A 325 -0.89 6.42 -7.68
C GLY A 325 -2.09 6.93 -8.47
N SER A 326 -3.10 7.51 -7.82
CA SER A 326 -4.38 7.89 -8.44
C SER A 326 -4.24 8.70 -9.73
N TYR A 327 -5.23 8.58 -10.62
CA TYR A 327 -5.31 9.28 -11.91
C TYR A 327 -4.13 8.94 -12.86
N ASN A 328 -3.83 7.64 -12.96
CA ASN A 328 -2.91 7.07 -13.95
C ASN A 328 -3.55 5.80 -14.52
N GLU A 329 -3.85 5.76 -15.82
CA GLU A 329 -4.54 4.65 -16.47
C GLU A 329 -3.62 3.42 -16.69
N VAL A 330 -3.25 2.73 -15.60
CA VAL A 330 -2.32 1.59 -15.65
C VAL A 330 -3.00 0.26 -15.99
N GLY A 331 -4.31 0.13 -15.74
CA GLY A 331 -5.08 -1.09 -15.99
C GLY A 331 -4.85 -2.24 -15.01
N GLU A 332 -3.62 -2.43 -14.53
CA GLU A 332 -3.25 -3.45 -13.54
C GLU A 332 -2.28 -2.87 -12.49
N LEU A 333 -2.46 -3.28 -11.22
CA LEU A 333 -1.54 -2.96 -10.12
C LEU A 333 -1.28 -4.21 -9.27
N ARG A 334 -0.02 -4.61 -9.14
CA ARG A 334 0.40 -5.76 -8.31
C ARG A 334 0.97 -5.28 -6.98
N THR A 335 0.29 -5.57 -5.88
CA THR A 335 0.67 -5.15 -4.52
C THR A 335 1.19 -6.30 -3.64
N THR A 336 1.22 -7.52 -4.17
CA THR A 336 1.56 -8.74 -3.42
C THR A 336 3.00 -8.78 -2.90
N MET A 337 3.89 -7.98 -3.49
CA MET A 337 5.29 -7.85 -3.09
C MET A 337 5.54 -6.67 -2.13
N ASN A 338 4.46 -6.00 -1.67
CA ASN A 338 4.52 -4.81 -0.81
C ASN A 338 3.74 -5.05 0.51
N PRO A 339 4.15 -6.03 1.34
CA PRO A 339 3.38 -6.43 2.52
C PRO A 339 3.31 -5.37 3.64
N LYS A 340 4.11 -4.31 3.54
CA LYS A 340 4.16 -3.18 4.48
C LYS A 340 3.18 -2.06 4.17
N LEU A 341 2.46 -2.12 3.04
CA LEU A 341 1.48 -1.11 2.67
C LEU A 341 0.44 -0.89 3.78
N SER A 342 0.34 0.35 4.22
CA SER A 342 -0.62 0.89 5.18
C SER A 342 -1.60 1.87 4.51
N VAL A 343 -1.16 2.54 3.43
CA VAL A 343 -1.97 3.43 2.60
C VAL A 343 -1.86 3.02 1.14
N LEU A 344 -3.01 2.81 0.49
CA LEU A 344 -3.11 2.56 -0.95
C LEU A 344 -4.16 3.48 -1.56
N SER A 345 -3.70 4.43 -2.38
CA SER A 345 -4.54 5.33 -3.16
C SER A 345 -4.36 5.05 -4.65
N CYS A 346 -5.38 4.46 -5.26
CA CYS A 346 -5.40 4.01 -6.65
C CYS A 346 -6.70 4.39 -7.38
N VAL A 347 -7.24 5.58 -7.08
CA VAL A 347 -8.47 6.09 -7.69
C VAL A 347 -8.26 6.34 -9.18
N GLY A 348 -9.21 5.94 -10.03
CA GLY A 348 -9.17 6.28 -11.45
C GLY A 348 -7.98 5.67 -12.19
N MET A 349 -7.52 4.48 -11.79
CA MET A 349 -6.36 3.81 -12.39
C MET A 349 -6.74 2.82 -13.50
N GLY A 350 -8.04 2.71 -13.83
CA GLY A 350 -8.56 1.77 -14.82
C GLY A 350 -8.46 0.31 -14.39
N LEU A 351 -8.39 0.05 -13.09
CA LEU A 351 -8.20 -1.30 -12.55
C LEU A 351 -9.46 -2.14 -12.76
N LYS A 352 -9.25 -3.40 -13.13
CA LYS A 352 -10.30 -4.43 -13.25
C LYS A 352 -10.30 -5.43 -12.10
N GLU A 353 -9.16 -5.59 -11.46
CA GLU A 353 -8.95 -6.43 -10.30
C GLU A 353 -7.91 -5.78 -9.38
N LEU A 354 -7.98 -6.10 -8.09
CA LEU A 354 -7.01 -5.67 -7.10
C LEU A 354 -6.89 -6.72 -6.00
N ASN A 355 -5.75 -7.40 -5.94
CA ASN A 355 -5.50 -8.48 -4.99
C ASN A 355 -4.75 -7.95 -3.75
N LEU A 356 -5.45 -7.89 -2.61
CA LEU A 356 -4.92 -7.34 -1.35
C LEU A 356 -4.56 -8.41 -0.31
N ASN A 357 -4.49 -9.69 -0.69
CA ASN A 357 -4.34 -10.80 0.25
C ASN A 357 -3.06 -10.80 1.09
N LEU A 358 -2.02 -10.08 0.66
CA LEU A 358 -0.74 -9.97 1.37
C LEU A 358 -0.54 -8.58 2.00
N ASN A 359 -1.56 -7.71 1.99
CA ASN A 359 -1.49 -6.34 2.48
C ASN A 359 -2.24 -6.18 3.82
N SER A 360 -2.00 -7.07 4.79
CA SER A 360 -2.75 -7.12 6.06
C SER A 360 -2.56 -5.89 6.97
N ASN A 361 -1.59 -5.03 6.66
CA ASN A 361 -1.32 -3.78 7.37
C ASN A 361 -2.13 -2.59 6.84
N LEU A 362 -2.94 -2.79 5.80
CA LEU A 362 -3.66 -1.69 5.16
C LEU A 362 -4.68 -1.05 6.11
N GLU A 363 -4.55 0.26 6.28
CA GLU A 363 -5.44 1.10 7.09
C GLU A 363 -6.35 1.97 6.23
N ILE A 364 -5.85 2.41 5.07
CA ILE A 364 -6.54 3.32 4.16
C ILE A 364 -6.49 2.74 2.74
N LEU A 365 -7.67 2.55 2.15
CA LEU A 365 -7.84 2.16 0.75
C LEU A 365 -8.75 3.18 0.05
N THR A 366 -8.23 3.87 -0.95
CA THR A 366 -9.02 4.66 -1.89
C THR A 366 -8.88 4.08 -3.28
N ALA A 367 -9.96 3.47 -3.77
CA ALA A 367 -9.97 2.71 -5.02
C ALA A 367 -11.20 3.03 -5.87
N GLY A 368 -11.84 4.17 -5.64
CA GLY A 368 -12.94 4.68 -6.45
C GLY A 368 -12.57 4.88 -7.93
N ASN A 369 -13.58 5.08 -8.76
CA ASN A 369 -13.46 5.33 -10.20
C ASN A 369 -12.67 4.25 -10.95
N ASN A 370 -12.75 3.00 -10.50
CA ASN A 370 -12.19 1.82 -11.17
C ASN A 370 -13.33 0.90 -11.65
N ALA A 371 -13.07 0.11 -12.70
CA ALA A 371 -14.07 -0.75 -13.31
C ALA A 371 -13.87 -2.21 -12.88
N PHE A 372 -14.02 -2.48 -11.57
CA PHE A 372 -13.77 -3.80 -11.02
C PHE A 372 -14.74 -4.85 -11.59
N GLU A 373 -14.19 -5.89 -12.22
CA GLU A 373 -14.95 -7.07 -12.64
C GLU A 373 -15.22 -7.99 -11.44
N THR A 374 -14.35 -7.92 -10.42
CA THR A 374 -14.52 -8.58 -9.12
C THR A 374 -13.96 -7.66 -8.04
N LEU A 375 -14.74 -7.46 -6.96
CA LEU A 375 -14.33 -6.62 -5.85
C LEU A 375 -13.10 -7.20 -5.12
N PRO A 376 -12.25 -6.34 -4.53
CA PRO A 376 -11.18 -6.79 -3.64
C PRO A 376 -11.73 -7.60 -2.46
N ASP A 377 -11.03 -8.66 -2.06
CA ASP A 377 -11.37 -9.41 -0.85
C ASP A 377 -10.90 -8.66 0.40
N PHE A 378 -11.85 -8.22 1.22
CA PHE A 378 -11.60 -7.47 2.45
C PHE A 378 -11.30 -8.36 3.68
N ASN A 379 -11.45 -9.69 3.59
CA ASN A 379 -11.28 -10.62 4.72
C ASN A 379 -9.88 -10.58 5.36
N LYS A 380 -8.88 -10.08 4.65
CA LYS A 380 -7.49 -10.00 5.10
C LYS A 380 -7.05 -8.61 5.55
N LEU A 381 -8.00 -7.67 5.71
CA LEU A 381 -7.72 -6.27 6.03
C LEU A 381 -8.29 -5.85 7.40
N PRO A 382 -7.93 -6.51 8.52
CA PRO A 382 -8.54 -6.28 9.84
C PRO A 382 -8.21 -4.90 10.45
N LEU A 383 -7.29 -4.15 9.84
CA LEU A 383 -6.87 -2.83 10.29
C LEU A 383 -7.51 -1.68 9.49
N LEU A 384 -8.28 -1.98 8.45
CA LEU A 384 -8.86 -0.97 7.58
C LEU A 384 -9.79 -0.03 8.37
N ARG A 385 -9.50 1.26 8.31
CA ARG A 385 -10.25 2.34 8.95
C ARG A 385 -10.88 3.31 7.96
N SER A 386 -10.42 3.32 6.71
CA SER A 386 -10.99 4.12 5.63
C SER A 386 -11.08 3.29 4.35
N LEU A 387 -12.29 3.22 3.79
CA LEU A 387 -12.56 2.54 2.52
C LEU A 387 -13.33 3.50 1.60
N ASP A 388 -12.80 3.72 0.41
CA ASP A 388 -13.45 4.46 -0.67
C ASP A 388 -13.49 3.58 -1.93
N LEU A 389 -14.71 3.33 -2.40
CA LEU A 389 -15.04 2.64 -3.65
C LEU A 389 -16.08 3.45 -4.44
N GLU A 390 -16.02 4.80 -4.39
CA GLU A 390 -16.88 5.68 -5.18
C GLU A 390 -16.88 5.27 -6.65
N SER A 391 -18.03 5.26 -7.32
CA SER A 391 -18.11 5.09 -8.78
C SER A 391 -17.38 3.84 -9.30
N THR A 392 -17.53 2.71 -8.62
CA THR A 392 -16.97 1.41 -9.03
C THR A 392 -17.99 0.47 -9.67
N GLY A 393 -19.26 0.89 -9.74
CA GLY A 393 -20.36 0.14 -10.35
C GLY A 393 -20.91 -0.98 -9.48
N ILE A 394 -20.53 -1.05 -8.20
CA ILE A 394 -20.94 -2.14 -7.29
C ILE A 394 -22.44 -2.12 -7.02
N SER A 395 -23.05 -3.30 -6.94
CA SER A 395 -24.46 -3.48 -6.59
C SER A 395 -24.66 -4.16 -5.24
N ASP A 396 -23.60 -4.75 -4.67
CA ASP A 396 -23.58 -5.40 -3.38
C ASP A 396 -22.16 -5.37 -2.80
N ILE A 397 -22.04 -5.35 -1.48
CA ILE A 397 -20.75 -5.35 -0.77
C ILE A 397 -20.92 -5.90 0.66
N ASP A 398 -20.05 -6.83 1.04
CA ASP A 398 -19.93 -7.30 2.43
C ASP A 398 -18.74 -6.62 3.13
N ILE A 399 -19.05 -5.78 4.11
CA ILE A 399 -18.07 -5.09 4.97
C ILE A 399 -18.12 -5.57 6.43
N SER A 400 -18.81 -6.69 6.71
CA SER A 400 -18.95 -7.23 8.06
C SER A 400 -17.61 -7.57 8.72
N MET A 401 -16.60 -7.82 7.89
CA MET A 401 -15.23 -8.18 8.30
C MET A 401 -14.32 -6.97 8.56
N LEU A 402 -14.86 -5.74 8.47
CA LEU A 402 -14.14 -4.47 8.69
C LEU A 402 -14.58 -3.76 9.99
N PRO A 403 -14.36 -4.36 11.17
CA PRO A 403 -14.91 -3.85 12.42
C PRO A 403 -14.28 -2.53 12.89
N LYS A 404 -13.14 -2.12 12.33
CA LYS A 404 -12.44 -0.86 12.67
C LYS A 404 -12.75 0.29 11.73
N LEU A 405 -13.66 0.10 10.78
CA LEU A 405 -13.97 1.09 9.76
C LEU A 405 -14.56 2.36 10.39
N LYS A 406 -13.99 3.52 10.04
CA LYS A 406 -14.39 4.85 10.51
C LYS A 406 -14.94 5.73 9.38
N SER A 407 -14.42 5.55 8.18
CA SER A 407 -14.84 6.27 6.98
C SER A 407 -15.18 5.27 5.89
N LEU A 408 -16.35 5.44 5.28
CA LEU A 408 -16.85 4.63 4.17
C LEU A 408 -17.41 5.55 3.09
N ASP A 409 -16.86 5.47 1.90
CA ASP A 409 -17.42 6.11 0.70
C ASP A 409 -17.77 5.04 -0.32
N LEU A 410 -19.06 4.90 -0.60
CA LEU A 410 -19.61 4.04 -1.64
C LEU A 410 -20.54 4.85 -2.56
N SER A 411 -20.33 6.16 -2.66
CA SER A 411 -21.16 7.03 -3.49
C SER A 411 -21.06 6.70 -4.98
N ASP A 412 -22.08 7.08 -5.75
CA ASP A 412 -22.16 6.88 -7.21
C ASP A 412 -22.07 5.40 -7.63
N ASN A 413 -22.76 4.52 -6.92
CA ASN A 413 -22.81 3.08 -7.20
C ASN A 413 -24.25 2.60 -7.47
N ASN A 414 -24.46 1.28 -7.50
CA ASN A 414 -25.73 0.64 -7.80
C ASN A 414 -26.35 -0.06 -6.57
N LEU A 415 -25.96 0.31 -5.35
CA LEU A 415 -26.42 -0.34 -4.12
C LEU A 415 -27.91 -0.07 -3.87
N THR A 416 -28.64 -1.11 -3.48
CA THR A 416 -30.04 -1.02 -3.03
C THR A 416 -30.20 -1.26 -1.54
N GLU A 417 -29.22 -1.90 -0.91
CA GLU A 417 -29.17 -2.19 0.53
C GLU A 417 -27.70 -2.23 0.98
N ILE A 418 -27.48 -2.12 2.29
CA ILE A 418 -26.16 -2.29 2.91
C ILE A 418 -26.34 -2.66 4.39
N ASP A 419 -25.58 -3.64 4.89
CA ASP A 419 -25.53 -3.97 6.31
C ASP A 419 -24.35 -3.26 6.98
N LEU A 420 -24.64 -2.43 7.98
CA LEU A 420 -23.64 -1.67 8.75
C LEU A 420 -23.50 -2.16 10.20
N THR A 421 -24.18 -3.25 10.58
CA THR A 421 -24.29 -3.68 11.98
C THR A 421 -22.97 -4.05 12.64
N GLN A 422 -21.98 -4.49 11.87
CA GLN A 422 -20.66 -4.86 12.39
C GLN A 422 -19.66 -3.69 12.39
N ASN A 423 -20.06 -2.51 11.92
CA ASN A 423 -19.17 -1.36 11.71
C ASN A 423 -19.47 -0.22 12.69
N SER A 424 -19.51 -0.51 13.99
CA SER A 424 -19.91 0.43 15.05
C SER A 424 -19.03 1.68 15.19
N PHE A 425 -17.84 1.68 14.60
CA PHE A 425 -16.88 2.79 14.63
C PHE A 425 -17.05 3.79 13.48
N LEU A 426 -17.98 3.57 12.55
CA LEU A 426 -18.24 4.49 11.43
C LEU A 426 -18.64 5.87 11.95
N ASN A 427 -17.97 6.90 11.45
CA ASN A 427 -18.26 8.31 11.71
C ASN A 427 -18.59 9.06 10.41
N THR A 428 -18.03 8.63 9.27
CA THR A 428 -18.29 9.24 7.97
C THR A 428 -18.78 8.16 7.02
N ILE A 429 -19.99 8.36 6.47
CA ILE A 429 -20.61 7.45 5.52
C ILE A 429 -21.12 8.27 4.34
N ASP A 430 -20.66 7.95 3.13
CA ASP A 430 -21.18 8.51 1.90
C ASP A 430 -21.82 7.41 1.04
N LEU A 431 -23.13 7.54 0.83
CA LEU A 431 -23.98 6.67 0.01
C LEU A 431 -24.77 7.50 -1.01
N ASP A 432 -24.32 8.73 -1.31
CA ASP A 432 -24.95 9.57 -2.32
C ASP A 432 -25.03 8.82 -3.67
N LYS A 433 -26.05 9.13 -4.48
CA LYS A 433 -26.21 8.63 -5.85
C LYS A 433 -26.15 7.09 -5.98
N ASN A 434 -26.89 6.38 -5.15
CA ASN A 434 -27.10 4.94 -5.27
C ASN A 434 -28.57 4.66 -5.69
N LYS A 435 -29.06 3.44 -5.44
CA LYS A 435 -30.43 3.00 -5.76
C LYS A 435 -31.23 2.65 -4.51
N PHE A 436 -30.93 3.29 -3.37
CA PHE A 436 -31.66 3.06 -2.14
C PHE A 436 -33.09 3.61 -2.25
N ASP A 437 -34.09 2.77 -2.00
CA ASP A 437 -35.47 3.20 -1.80
C ASP A 437 -35.67 3.77 -0.38
N ALA A 438 -36.86 4.29 -0.07
CA ALA A 438 -37.12 4.92 1.22
C ALA A 438 -37.03 3.93 2.39
N CYS A 439 -37.35 2.65 2.16
CA CYS A 439 -37.24 1.63 3.19
C CYS A 439 -35.78 1.27 3.48
N ALA A 440 -34.95 1.15 2.45
CA ALA A 440 -33.53 0.87 2.60
C ALA A 440 -32.77 2.03 3.25
N ILE A 441 -33.12 3.29 2.94
CA ILE A 441 -32.57 4.46 3.65
C ILE A 441 -32.97 4.42 5.14
N ASN A 442 -34.23 4.07 5.44
CA ASN A 442 -34.69 3.91 6.82
C ASN A 442 -33.94 2.80 7.56
N ASP A 443 -33.63 1.69 6.89
CA ASP A 443 -32.82 0.61 7.45
C ASP A 443 -31.43 1.08 7.84
N VAL A 444 -30.74 1.79 6.93
CA VAL A 444 -29.43 2.39 7.19
C VAL A 444 -29.50 3.27 8.42
N MET A 445 -30.40 4.26 8.45
CA MET A 445 -30.55 5.19 9.58
C MET A 445 -30.81 4.47 10.90
N TYR A 446 -31.59 3.39 10.89
CA TYR A 446 -31.87 2.61 12.09
C TYR A 446 -30.62 1.86 12.60
N MET A 447 -29.83 1.28 11.70
CA MET A 447 -28.59 0.54 12.01
C MET A 447 -27.45 1.43 12.52
N LEU A 448 -27.51 2.75 12.29
CA LEU A 448 -26.42 3.64 12.68
C LEU A 448 -26.19 3.65 14.21
N PRO A 449 -24.93 3.64 14.65
CA PRO A 449 -24.59 3.75 16.06
C PRO A 449 -24.94 5.14 16.61
N GLN A 450 -25.19 5.20 17.91
CA GLN A 450 -25.33 6.43 18.67
C GLN A 450 -24.00 7.20 18.69
N LYS A 451 -24.03 8.53 18.47
CA LYS A 451 -22.84 9.40 18.51
C LYS A 451 -22.95 10.51 19.56
N THR A 452 -21.83 11.14 19.84
CA THR A 452 -21.70 12.38 20.62
C THR A 452 -21.54 13.58 19.69
N GLU A 453 -21.81 14.80 20.16
CA GLU A 453 -21.62 16.02 19.37
C GLU A 453 -20.17 16.21 18.89
N THR A 454 -19.19 15.74 19.68
CA THR A 454 -17.76 15.83 19.36
C THR A 454 -17.31 14.83 18.31
N ASP A 455 -18.13 13.83 17.97
CA ASP A 455 -17.78 12.84 16.93
C ASP A 455 -17.92 13.42 15.52
N GLU A 456 -18.64 14.53 15.37
CA GLU A 456 -18.88 15.22 14.08
C GLU A 456 -19.35 14.25 12.98
N ALA A 457 -20.18 13.25 13.33
CA ALA A 457 -20.55 12.17 12.43
C ALA A 457 -21.40 12.67 11.24
N VAL A 458 -21.14 12.15 10.05
CA VAL A 458 -21.76 12.56 8.77
C VAL A 458 -22.30 11.35 8.03
N LEU A 459 -23.55 11.44 7.59
CA LEU A 459 -24.20 10.51 6.68
C LEU A 459 -24.68 11.26 5.44
N ARG A 460 -24.22 10.86 4.26
CA ARG A 460 -24.70 11.39 2.98
C ARG A 460 -25.49 10.34 2.22
N MET A 461 -26.71 10.69 1.80
CA MET A 461 -27.60 9.80 1.03
C MET A 461 -28.45 10.56 -0.02
N ALA A 462 -28.04 11.76 -0.42
CA ALA A 462 -28.67 12.52 -1.48
C ALA A 462 -28.67 11.77 -2.83
N ASN A 463 -29.62 12.12 -3.70
CA ASN A 463 -29.75 11.57 -5.06
C ASN A 463 -30.01 10.04 -5.12
N ASN A 464 -30.59 9.46 -4.07
CA ASN A 464 -31.20 8.13 -4.08
C ASN A 464 -32.71 8.20 -4.37
N GLU A 465 -33.32 7.12 -4.88
CA GLU A 465 -34.76 7.06 -5.18
C GLU A 465 -35.63 7.39 -3.96
N GLY A 466 -35.26 6.88 -2.79
CA GLY A 466 -35.96 7.07 -1.53
C GLY A 466 -35.70 8.38 -0.79
N THR A 467 -34.75 9.20 -1.26
CA THR A 467 -34.21 10.33 -0.47
C THR A 467 -35.30 11.27 0.03
N ALA A 468 -36.22 11.66 -0.86
CA ALA A 468 -37.26 12.63 -0.56
C ALA A 468 -38.41 12.08 0.29
N THR A 469 -38.49 10.76 0.46
CA THR A 469 -39.63 10.09 1.11
C THR A 469 -39.24 9.17 2.28
N CYS A 470 -37.95 9.14 2.64
CA CYS A 470 -37.46 8.48 3.84
C CYS A 470 -37.92 9.18 5.13
N ASP A 471 -37.77 8.50 6.28
CA ASP A 471 -38.20 8.95 7.60
C ASP A 471 -37.00 9.39 8.45
N ASN A 472 -36.65 10.68 8.37
CA ASN A 472 -35.51 11.25 9.11
C ASN A 472 -35.68 11.20 10.64
N THR A 473 -36.87 10.92 11.18
CA THR A 473 -37.06 10.81 12.64
C THR A 473 -36.25 9.66 13.24
N LEU A 474 -35.83 8.69 12.41
CA LEU A 474 -34.95 7.58 12.82
C LEU A 474 -33.53 8.03 13.24
N LEU A 475 -33.15 9.27 12.91
CA LEU A 475 -31.88 9.88 13.32
C LEU A 475 -32.00 10.73 14.59
N GLU A 476 -33.21 10.98 15.09
CA GLU A 476 -33.40 11.79 16.29
C GLU A 476 -32.60 11.21 17.47
N GLY A 477 -31.79 12.05 18.09
CA GLY A 477 -30.93 11.67 19.21
C GLY A 477 -29.66 10.89 18.82
N LYS A 478 -29.50 10.42 17.58
CA LYS A 478 -28.28 9.67 17.16
C LYS A 478 -27.07 10.56 16.87
N ASN A 479 -27.24 11.88 16.75
CA ASN A 479 -26.18 12.88 16.47
C ASN A 479 -25.42 12.67 15.16
N TRP A 480 -26.16 12.41 14.07
CA TRP A 480 -25.61 12.35 12.69
C TRP A 480 -26.01 13.59 11.90
N ASN A 481 -25.05 14.22 11.24
CA ASN A 481 -25.27 15.30 10.29
C ASN A 481 -25.59 14.73 8.91
N VAL A 482 -26.62 15.24 8.25
CA VAL A 482 -27.09 14.72 6.95
C VAL A 482 -27.20 15.79 5.87
N ASN A 483 -27.09 15.37 4.60
CA ASN A 483 -27.26 16.23 3.42
C ASN A 483 -28.63 16.05 2.71
N PHE A 484 -29.59 15.36 3.35
CA PHE A 484 -30.88 15.01 2.76
C PHE A 484 -32.04 15.21 3.75
N ASN A 485 -33.26 15.33 3.22
CA ASN A 485 -34.48 15.47 4.00
C ASN A 485 -35.66 14.78 3.30
N GLY A 486 -36.35 13.92 4.04
CA GLY A 486 -37.50 13.14 3.60
C GLY A 486 -38.76 13.45 4.42
N ASP A 487 -39.92 13.11 3.86
CA ASP A 487 -41.24 13.40 4.44
C ASP A 487 -41.93 12.20 5.13
N ALA A 488 -41.19 11.09 5.29
CA ALA A 488 -41.64 9.82 5.88
C ALA A 488 -42.79 9.09 5.14
N THR A 489 -43.11 9.46 3.89
CA THR A 489 -44.23 8.87 3.13
C THR A 489 -43.86 7.62 2.33
N GLY A 490 -42.57 7.36 2.10
CA GLY A 490 -42.09 6.42 1.08
C GLY A 490 -41.96 4.98 1.52
N CYS A 491 -42.01 4.69 2.82
CA CYS A 491 -41.83 3.33 3.33
C CYS A 491 -43.03 2.81 4.13
N GLU A 492 -43.68 1.77 3.62
CA GLU A 492 -44.83 1.10 4.26
C GLU A 492 -44.44 -0.01 5.25
N THR A 493 -43.15 -0.36 5.32
CA THR A 493 -42.65 -1.45 6.17
C THR A 493 -41.72 -0.94 7.27
N VAL A 494 -41.54 -1.77 8.28
CA VAL A 494 -40.66 -1.56 9.43
C VAL A 494 -40.06 -2.90 9.84
N ARG A 495 -38.96 -2.89 10.59
CA ARG A 495 -38.25 -4.10 11.01
C ARG A 495 -38.07 -4.15 12.52
N LEU A 496 -37.86 -5.36 13.03
CA LEU A 496 -37.55 -5.62 14.43
C LEU A 496 -36.14 -6.21 14.57
N ARG A 497 -35.38 -5.69 15.52
CA ARG A 497 -34.13 -6.29 16.01
C ARG A 497 -34.39 -7.08 17.28
N PHE A 498 -33.67 -8.17 17.50
CA PHE A 498 -33.80 -9.00 18.69
C PHE A 498 -32.52 -8.89 19.51
N GLU A 499 -32.63 -8.49 20.79
CA GLU A 499 -31.49 -8.56 21.68
C GLU A 499 -31.05 -10.00 21.85
N THR A 500 -29.74 -10.22 21.77
CA THR A 500 -29.14 -11.52 22.06
C THR A 500 -29.32 -11.85 23.53
N ASN A 501 -29.66 -13.11 23.82
CA ASN A 501 -29.88 -13.56 25.19
C ASN A 501 -29.31 -14.98 25.37
N GLU A 502 -28.45 -15.16 26.38
CA GLU A 502 -27.81 -16.46 26.66
C GLU A 502 -28.77 -17.48 27.28
N HIS A 503 -29.97 -17.06 27.71
CA HIS A 503 -30.91 -17.85 28.50
C HIS A 503 -32.20 -18.18 27.74
N GLY A 504 -32.29 -17.82 26.47
CA GLY A 504 -33.40 -18.19 25.61
C GLY A 504 -33.38 -17.47 24.27
N THR A 505 -34.39 -17.75 23.45
CA THR A 505 -34.53 -17.14 22.12
C THR A 505 -35.85 -16.41 21.98
N ILE A 506 -35.91 -15.43 21.09
CA ILE A 506 -37.12 -14.70 20.71
C ILE A 506 -37.52 -15.12 19.29
N SER A 507 -38.82 -15.24 19.05
CA SER A 507 -39.39 -15.38 17.72
C SER A 507 -40.66 -14.54 17.59
N THR A 508 -40.93 -14.05 16.38
CA THR A 508 -42.12 -13.27 16.08
C THR A 508 -43.01 -13.99 15.08
N MET A 509 -44.31 -13.73 15.15
CA MET A 509 -45.32 -14.27 14.26
C MET A 509 -46.27 -13.16 13.80
N VAL A 510 -46.49 -13.07 12.50
CA VAL A 510 -47.41 -12.13 11.87
C VAL A 510 -48.35 -12.93 10.96
N GLU A 511 -49.65 -12.79 11.15
CA GLU A 511 -50.68 -13.48 10.36
C GLU A 511 -50.47 -15.02 10.30
N GLY A 512 -50.04 -15.61 11.42
CA GLY A 512 -49.81 -17.05 11.55
C GLY A 512 -48.50 -17.57 10.93
N LYS A 513 -47.64 -16.69 10.39
CA LYS A 513 -46.32 -17.03 9.86
C LYS A 513 -45.22 -16.53 10.78
N GLN A 514 -44.22 -17.36 11.04
CA GLN A 514 -43.02 -16.92 11.76
C GLN A 514 -42.24 -15.94 10.89
N ILE A 515 -41.83 -14.82 11.48
CA ILE A 515 -41.05 -13.77 10.84
C ILE A 515 -39.65 -13.75 11.48
N PRO A 516 -38.57 -13.97 10.71
CA PRO A 516 -37.22 -13.83 11.23
C PRO A 516 -36.90 -12.40 11.67
N GLU A 517 -35.83 -12.25 12.45
CA GLU A 517 -35.25 -10.93 12.73
C GLU A 517 -34.98 -10.18 11.41
N TRP A 518 -35.11 -8.85 11.44
CA TRP A 518 -34.76 -7.97 10.32
C TRP A 518 -35.56 -8.21 9.02
N THR A 519 -36.66 -8.98 9.09
CA THR A 519 -37.57 -9.16 7.96
C THR A 519 -38.58 -8.00 7.90
N PRO A 520 -38.85 -7.41 6.71
CA PRO A 520 -39.83 -6.33 6.58
C PRO A 520 -41.24 -6.74 7.02
N ILE A 521 -41.87 -5.92 7.86
CA ILE A 521 -43.26 -6.09 8.31
C ILE A 521 -44.05 -4.85 7.92
N LYS A 522 -45.20 -5.02 7.23
CA LYS A 522 -46.08 -3.91 6.88
C LYS A 522 -46.60 -3.21 8.14
N LYS A 523 -46.53 -1.88 8.18
CA LYS A 523 -47.05 -1.04 9.27
C LYS A 523 -48.53 -1.36 9.55
N GLY A 524 -48.90 -1.39 10.82
CA GLY A 524 -50.24 -1.69 11.33
C GLY A 524 -50.56 -3.18 11.54
N LYS A 525 -49.64 -4.10 11.20
CA LYS A 525 -49.85 -5.53 11.43
C LYS A 525 -49.66 -5.89 12.91
N GLU A 526 -50.48 -6.82 13.40
CA GLU A 526 -50.29 -7.40 14.73
C GLU A 526 -49.09 -8.36 14.70
N VAL A 527 -48.13 -8.13 15.59
CA VAL A 527 -46.97 -8.97 15.84
C VAL A 527 -47.19 -9.70 17.15
N LYS A 528 -47.11 -11.03 17.12
CA LYS A 528 -47.06 -11.88 18.31
C LYS A 528 -45.62 -12.27 18.57
N VAL A 529 -45.16 -12.07 19.80
CA VAL A 529 -43.82 -12.40 20.26
C VAL A 529 -43.89 -13.65 21.13
N THR A 530 -42.98 -14.58 20.89
CA THR A 530 -42.78 -15.75 21.73
C THR A 530 -41.32 -15.83 22.14
N ALA A 531 -41.07 -16.16 23.40
CA ALA A 531 -39.72 -16.44 23.89
C ALA A 531 -39.63 -17.86 24.41
N SER A 532 -38.55 -18.54 24.04
CA SER A 532 -38.27 -19.93 24.42
C SER A 532 -37.08 -19.95 25.37
N PRO A 533 -37.29 -20.15 26.68
CA PRO A 533 -36.19 -20.26 27.63
C PRO A 533 -35.39 -21.54 27.43
N ILE A 534 -34.11 -21.52 27.77
CA ILE A 534 -33.30 -22.75 27.93
C ILE A 534 -33.67 -23.47 29.23
N ASN A 535 -33.23 -24.73 29.38
CA ASN A 535 -33.47 -25.50 30.59
C ASN A 535 -32.97 -24.78 31.86
N GLY A 536 -33.83 -24.71 32.88
CA GLY A 536 -33.54 -24.06 34.15
C GLY A 536 -34.02 -22.61 34.23
N TYR A 537 -34.44 -22.00 33.11
CA TYR A 537 -34.96 -20.64 33.05
C TYR A 537 -36.46 -20.61 32.68
N GLU A 538 -37.14 -19.55 33.10
CA GLU A 538 -38.49 -19.19 32.68
C GLU A 538 -38.53 -17.74 32.19
N LEU A 539 -39.44 -17.45 31.29
CA LEU A 539 -39.66 -16.09 30.81
C LEU A 539 -40.32 -15.25 31.91
N LYS A 540 -39.66 -14.16 32.32
CA LYS A 540 -40.22 -13.17 33.24
C LYS A 540 -41.06 -12.14 32.49
N LYS A 541 -40.51 -11.57 31.42
CA LYS A 541 -41.19 -10.54 30.62
C LYS A 541 -40.56 -10.38 29.25
N LEU A 542 -41.35 -9.85 28.32
CA LEU A 542 -40.92 -9.38 27.01
C LEU A 542 -40.95 -7.86 26.97
N LEU A 543 -39.99 -7.26 26.29
CA LEU A 543 -39.86 -5.83 26.15
C LEU A 543 -39.85 -5.44 24.67
N LEU A 544 -40.47 -4.31 24.35
CA LEU A 544 -40.31 -3.60 23.07
C LEU A 544 -39.76 -2.21 23.40
N ASP A 545 -38.58 -1.88 22.89
CA ASP A 545 -37.88 -0.62 23.15
C ASP A 545 -37.75 -0.29 24.65
N GLY A 546 -37.56 -1.33 25.48
CA GLY A 546 -37.45 -1.24 26.93
C GLY A 546 -38.78 -1.27 27.70
N GLU A 547 -39.93 -1.18 27.02
CA GLU A 547 -41.26 -1.21 27.64
C GLU A 547 -41.88 -2.62 27.64
N GLU A 548 -42.53 -3.00 28.74
CA GLU A 548 -43.07 -4.35 28.93
C GLU A 548 -44.34 -4.63 28.10
N LEU A 549 -44.33 -5.75 27.36
CA LEU A 549 -45.46 -6.21 26.58
C LEU A 549 -46.48 -6.95 27.46
N SER A 550 -47.70 -6.42 27.58
CA SER A 550 -48.71 -6.98 28.49
C SER A 550 -49.36 -8.28 28.00
N ASN A 551 -49.44 -8.50 26.68
CA ASN A 551 -50.11 -9.67 26.07
C ASN A 551 -49.21 -10.44 25.09
N ASN A 552 -47.90 -10.17 25.12
CA ASN A 552 -46.94 -10.68 24.13
C ASN A 552 -47.35 -10.37 22.66
N THR A 553 -48.22 -9.38 22.45
CA THR A 553 -48.65 -8.91 21.12
C THR A 553 -48.67 -7.39 21.08
N PHE A 554 -48.45 -6.82 19.89
CA PHE A 554 -48.55 -5.38 19.63
C PHE A 554 -48.79 -5.11 18.14
N ASN A 555 -49.32 -3.95 17.78
CA ASN A 555 -49.41 -3.51 16.38
C ASN A 555 -48.15 -2.72 16.02
N ILE A 556 -47.36 -3.25 15.09
CA ILE A 556 -46.09 -2.62 14.70
C ILE A 556 -46.34 -1.44 13.78
N SER A 557 -45.84 -0.25 14.11
CA SER A 557 -45.96 0.95 13.29
C SER A 557 -44.64 1.67 13.06
N LYS A 558 -43.62 1.33 13.85
CA LYS A 558 -42.26 1.88 13.83
C LYS A 558 -41.26 0.74 13.92
N TYR A 559 -39.99 1.03 13.62
CA TYR A 559 -38.89 0.14 13.96
C TYR A 559 -38.82 -0.06 15.48
N GLY A 560 -38.27 -1.20 15.93
CA GLY A 560 -38.15 -1.46 17.37
C GLY A 560 -37.20 -2.61 17.70
N VAL A 561 -36.78 -2.64 18.96
CA VAL A 561 -35.93 -3.69 19.54
C VAL A 561 -36.75 -4.54 20.48
N LEU A 562 -36.76 -5.85 20.26
CA LEU A 562 -37.35 -6.83 21.17
C LEU A 562 -36.29 -7.39 22.10
N ALA A 563 -36.63 -7.45 23.38
CA ALA A 563 -35.82 -8.12 24.40
C ALA A 563 -36.66 -9.08 25.23
N ALA A 564 -36.01 -10.08 25.81
CA ALA A 564 -36.63 -11.04 26.72
C ALA A 564 -35.83 -11.08 28.02
N VAL A 565 -36.53 -11.05 29.15
CA VAL A 565 -35.92 -11.24 30.47
C VAL A 565 -36.28 -12.63 30.94
N PHE A 566 -35.27 -13.47 31.17
CA PHE A 566 -35.43 -14.81 31.73
C PHE A 566 -34.94 -14.84 33.18
N VAL A 567 -35.59 -15.65 34.01
CA VAL A 567 -35.20 -15.88 35.42
C VAL A 567 -35.09 -17.36 35.70
N LEU A 568 -34.29 -17.72 36.71
CA LEU A 568 -34.12 -19.11 37.13
C LEU A 568 -35.42 -19.66 37.73
N THR A 569 -35.82 -20.84 37.27
CA THR A 569 -37.00 -21.59 37.76
C THR A 569 -36.85 -22.10 39.19
N SER A 570 -35.61 -22.31 39.67
CA SER A 570 -35.32 -22.62 41.07
C SER A 570 -33.83 -22.42 41.39
N GLY A 571 -33.52 -21.34 42.11
CA GLY A 571 -32.18 -21.03 42.61
C GLY A 571 -32.21 -19.72 43.40
N MET A 572 -31.57 -19.67 44.57
CA MET A 572 -31.35 -18.41 45.28
C MET A 572 -30.29 -17.62 44.51
N GLU A 573 -30.57 -16.34 44.20
CA GLU A 573 -29.54 -15.42 43.72
C GLU A 573 -28.35 -15.47 44.69
N ASN A 574 -27.13 -15.54 44.14
CA ASN A 574 -25.94 -15.23 44.92
C ASN A 574 -26.03 -13.74 45.28
N MET A 575 -26.66 -13.44 46.41
CA MET A 575 -26.59 -12.12 47.01
C MET A 575 -25.22 -12.04 47.68
N GLU A 576 -24.23 -11.49 46.98
CA GLU A 576 -23.02 -11.02 47.65
C GLU A 576 -23.45 -9.88 48.57
N ILE A 577 -23.73 -10.21 49.84
CA ILE A 577 -23.96 -9.23 50.88
C ILE A 577 -22.57 -8.77 51.34
N PRO A 578 -22.13 -7.53 51.05
CA PRO A 578 -20.77 -7.08 51.31
C PRO A 578 -20.39 -7.12 52.80
N THR A 579 -21.39 -7.16 53.68
CA THR A 579 -21.22 -7.18 55.13
C THR A 579 -21.06 -8.58 55.72
N VAL A 580 -21.35 -9.66 54.97
CA VAL A 580 -21.24 -11.03 55.47
C VAL A 580 -19.91 -11.64 55.06
N ASN A 581 -18.98 -11.74 56.02
CA ASN A 581 -17.64 -12.29 55.80
C ASN A 581 -17.51 -13.67 56.43
N VAL A 582 -17.04 -14.64 55.66
CA VAL A 582 -16.78 -16.01 56.14
C VAL A 582 -15.28 -16.23 56.24
N VAL A 583 -14.80 -16.55 57.45
CA VAL A 583 -13.39 -16.79 57.74
C VAL A 583 -13.23 -18.17 58.35
N ILE A 584 -12.19 -18.90 57.96
CA ILE A 584 -11.89 -20.23 58.51
C ILE A 584 -10.68 -20.09 59.44
N GLU A 585 -10.88 -20.27 60.75
CA GLU A 585 -9.81 -20.21 61.76
C GLU A 585 -9.88 -21.45 62.67
N GLY A 586 -8.74 -22.11 62.89
CA GLY A 586 -8.65 -23.25 63.82
C GLY A 586 -9.53 -24.45 63.47
N GLY A 587 -10.04 -24.52 62.24
CA GLY A 587 -10.98 -25.54 61.80
C GLY A 587 -12.45 -25.27 62.14
N ASN A 588 -12.78 -24.05 62.54
CA ASN A 588 -14.15 -23.57 62.59
C ASN A 588 -14.41 -22.59 61.45
N VAL A 589 -15.62 -22.59 60.93
CA VAL A 589 -16.12 -21.53 60.06
C VAL A 589 -16.69 -20.44 60.95
N ILE A 590 -16.15 -19.24 60.83
CA ILE A 590 -16.61 -18.02 61.50
C ILE A 590 -17.36 -17.19 60.46
N ILE A 591 -18.65 -16.95 60.71
CA ILE A 591 -19.52 -16.15 59.86
C ILE A 591 -19.74 -14.83 60.58
N LYS A 592 -19.31 -13.73 59.96
CA LYS A 592 -19.38 -12.38 60.49
C LYS A 592 -20.42 -11.57 59.71
N GLY A 593 -21.16 -10.71 60.39
CA GLY A 593 -22.10 -9.78 59.74
C GLY A 593 -23.56 -10.23 59.68
N LEU A 594 -23.92 -11.28 60.46
CA LEU A 594 -25.31 -11.65 60.73
C LEU A 594 -25.89 -10.77 61.85
N LYS A 595 -27.22 -10.65 61.93
CA LYS A 595 -27.90 -9.87 62.98
C LYS A 595 -27.64 -10.49 64.36
N ALA A 596 -27.10 -9.70 65.28
CA ALA A 596 -26.80 -10.11 66.65
C ALA A 596 -28.06 -10.51 67.43
N ASN A 597 -27.95 -11.51 68.30
CA ASN A 597 -29.02 -12.07 69.16
C ASN A 597 -30.22 -12.72 68.43
N GLU A 598 -30.16 -12.83 67.10
CA GLU A 598 -31.17 -13.50 66.28
C GLU A 598 -30.79 -14.96 65.98
N ASN A 599 -31.78 -15.79 65.67
CA ASN A 599 -31.56 -17.20 65.35
C ASN A 599 -30.91 -17.35 63.97
N TYR A 600 -30.06 -18.36 63.80
CA TYR A 600 -29.55 -18.81 62.50
C TYR A 600 -29.62 -20.34 62.41
N GLN A 601 -29.77 -20.84 61.20
CA GLN A 601 -29.94 -22.25 60.88
C GLN A 601 -28.86 -22.70 59.89
N ILE A 602 -28.45 -23.95 60.00
CA ILE A 602 -27.51 -24.57 59.08
C ILE A 602 -28.15 -25.80 58.45
N PHE A 603 -28.05 -25.92 57.14
CA PHE A 603 -28.55 -27.02 56.36
C PHE A 603 -27.42 -27.69 55.58
N ASP A 604 -27.55 -28.99 55.31
CA ASP A 604 -26.79 -29.60 54.22
C ASP A 604 -27.40 -29.25 52.86
N LEU A 605 -26.72 -29.64 51.77
CA LEU A 605 -27.20 -29.39 50.41
C LEU A 605 -28.49 -30.14 50.05
N SER A 606 -28.93 -31.10 50.86
CA SER A 606 -30.23 -31.77 50.69
C SER A 606 -31.37 -31.02 51.41
N GLY A 607 -31.06 -29.93 52.13
CA GLY A 607 -32.03 -29.16 52.90
C GLY A 607 -32.29 -29.71 54.30
N LYS A 608 -31.51 -30.69 54.77
CA LYS A 608 -31.64 -31.23 56.13
C LYS A 608 -31.02 -30.24 57.13
N LEU A 609 -31.80 -29.86 58.14
CA LEU A 609 -31.32 -29.02 59.24
C LEU A 609 -30.25 -29.76 60.05
N LEU A 610 -29.03 -29.21 60.07
CA LEU A 610 -27.88 -29.72 60.81
C LEU A 610 -27.73 -29.02 62.16
N HIS A 611 -28.04 -27.72 62.22
CA HIS A 611 -27.81 -26.90 63.41
C HIS A 611 -28.76 -25.69 63.46
N ASN A 612 -29.10 -25.23 64.65
CA ASN A 612 -29.96 -24.06 64.89
C ASN A 612 -29.56 -23.43 66.22
N ASP A 613 -29.08 -22.18 66.20
CA ASP A 613 -28.58 -21.49 67.40
C ASP A 613 -28.76 -19.97 67.25
N LYS A 614 -28.43 -19.20 68.29
CA LYS A 614 -28.44 -17.73 68.26
C LYS A 614 -27.07 -17.15 67.95
N ILE A 615 -27.08 -16.10 67.13
CA ILE A 615 -25.90 -15.28 66.86
C ILE A 615 -25.51 -14.51 68.13
N ASP A 616 -24.21 -14.44 68.39
CA ASP A 616 -23.70 -13.72 69.56
C ASP A 616 -23.96 -12.20 69.47
N MET A 617 -23.68 -11.49 70.57
CA MET A 617 -23.92 -10.04 70.65
C MET A 617 -23.08 -9.20 69.67
N ASN A 618 -22.06 -9.80 69.04
CA ASN A 618 -21.15 -9.15 68.10
C ASN A 618 -21.49 -9.49 66.63
N GLY A 619 -22.53 -10.28 66.38
CA GLY A 619 -22.92 -10.67 65.01
C GLY A 619 -22.07 -11.83 64.45
N PHE A 620 -21.44 -12.63 65.31
CA PHE A 620 -20.62 -13.77 64.92
C PHE A 620 -21.33 -15.11 65.18
N ALA A 621 -21.22 -16.01 64.20
CA ALA A 621 -21.53 -17.43 64.34
C ALA A 621 -20.25 -18.23 64.15
N MET A 622 -19.97 -19.19 65.05
CA MET A 622 -18.84 -20.10 64.92
C MET A 622 -19.35 -21.54 64.81
N VAL A 623 -18.99 -22.23 63.74
CA VAL A 623 -19.50 -23.56 63.42
C VAL A 623 -18.35 -24.52 63.11
N ALA A 624 -18.33 -25.65 63.79
CA ALA A 624 -17.43 -26.75 63.46
C ALA A 624 -18.02 -27.59 62.31
N ILE A 625 -17.37 -27.56 61.13
CA ILE A 625 -17.79 -28.33 59.94
C ILE A 625 -16.65 -29.24 59.51
N PRO A 626 -16.84 -30.54 59.23
CA PRO A 626 -15.78 -31.38 58.64
C PRO A 626 -15.21 -30.81 57.34
N ALA A 627 -13.93 -31.09 57.03
CA ALA A 627 -13.31 -30.67 55.77
C ALA A 627 -13.99 -31.30 54.54
N ALA A 628 -13.97 -30.60 53.40
CA ALA A 628 -14.62 -30.94 52.13
C ALA A 628 -16.16 -31.03 52.21
N LYS A 629 -16.80 -30.22 53.05
CA LYS A 629 -18.26 -30.13 53.13
C LYS A 629 -18.77 -28.75 52.78
N THR A 630 -19.83 -28.74 51.99
CA THR A 630 -20.62 -27.54 51.72
C THR A 630 -21.87 -27.54 52.59
N ILE A 631 -22.15 -26.43 53.24
CA ILE A 631 -23.37 -26.19 54.01
C ILE A 631 -24.06 -24.90 53.53
N LEU A 632 -25.32 -24.76 53.89
CA LEU A 632 -26.08 -23.52 53.72
C LEU A 632 -26.38 -22.95 55.10
N VAL A 633 -26.01 -21.69 55.34
CA VAL A 633 -26.30 -20.98 56.59
C VAL A 633 -27.39 -19.97 56.31
N ARG A 634 -28.46 -19.98 57.09
CA ARG A 634 -29.64 -19.14 56.88
C ARG A 634 -29.96 -18.32 58.13
N GLN A 635 -30.25 -17.03 57.94
CA GLN A 635 -30.89 -16.18 58.94
C GLN A 635 -31.93 -15.30 58.21
N ASP A 636 -33.20 -15.41 58.60
CA ASP A 636 -34.33 -14.80 57.88
C ASP A 636 -34.34 -15.16 56.37
N ASN A 637 -34.19 -14.14 55.52
CA ASN A 637 -34.11 -14.22 54.06
C ASN A 637 -32.67 -14.30 53.54
N ILE A 638 -31.67 -14.25 54.42
CA ILE A 638 -30.25 -14.39 54.05
C ILE A 638 -29.90 -15.87 54.04
N ALA A 639 -29.30 -16.34 52.95
CA ALA A 639 -28.69 -17.66 52.87
C ALA A 639 -27.28 -17.56 52.30
N VAL A 640 -26.31 -18.14 52.99
CA VAL A 640 -24.89 -18.12 52.61
C VAL A 640 -24.42 -19.55 52.39
N LYS A 641 -23.88 -19.82 51.20
CA LYS A 641 -23.20 -21.07 50.92
C LYS A 641 -21.79 -21.01 51.48
N VAL A 642 -21.46 -21.91 52.39
CA VAL A 642 -20.13 -22.04 52.97
C VAL A 642 -19.52 -23.35 52.52
N MET A 643 -18.30 -23.30 51.99
CA MET A 643 -17.49 -24.47 51.69
C MET A 643 -16.26 -24.48 52.59
N ARG A 644 -16.04 -25.58 53.32
CA ARG A 644 -14.81 -25.85 54.07
C ARG A 644 -14.07 -27.01 53.44
#